data_AF-A0A1A8JBQ7-F1
#
_entry.id   AF-A0A1A8JBQ7-F1
#
_cell.length_a   1.000
_cell.length_b   1.000
_cell.length_c   1.000
_cell.angle_alpha   90.00
_cell.angle_beta   90.00
_cell.angle_gamma   90.00
#
_symmetry.space_group_name_H-M   'P 1'
#
loop_
_entity.id
_entity.type
_entity.pdbx_description
1 polymer ?
#
loop_
_entity_poly.entity_id
_entity_poly.type
_entity_poly.pdbx_seq_one_letter_code
_entity_poly.pdbx_strand_id
1 'polypeptide(L)'
;MATVRKKVDNRIRVQIENGLAQQHRTMFVVVGDRGRDQVVILHHMLSKAAVRARPSVLWCYKKDLGFSSNRKKRMRQLQKKIKTGTLNLNQDDPFELFIAATNIRYCYYNETHKILGNTYGMCVLQDFEALTPNLLARTIETVEGGGIVVILLRTMNSLKQLYTMTMDVHSRYRTEAHQDVVGRFNERFILSLASCKNCVVIDDQLNILPISSHTANIKPVPPKTQEDGLSPREQELKDLKESLQDTQPVGVLVDSCRTMDQAKAVLKFIEAISEKTLRSTVALTAARGRGKSAAMGLAVAGAVAFGYSNIFVTSPSPDNLHTMFEFIFKGFDALQYQEHLDYEIIQSLNPEFNKAVVRVNIFKEHRQTIQYIHPGDAVKLGQAELLVIDEAAAIPLPLVKNLLGPYLVFMASTINGYEGTGRSLSLKLIQQLRQQSAETQQSTSAENRTTSTARLAAARTLHEASLHESIRYGSGDAVEKWLNELLCLDCLNIPRLISGCPLPQTCDLYYVNRDTLFCYHKASEAFLQRLMALYVASHYKNSPNDLQMLSDAPAHHLFCLLPPVPPTQNSLPEVLAVVQVCLEGEISRQSVLNSLSRGKKASGDLIPWTVSEQFQDPDFGSLSGGRVVRIAVNPDYQGMGYGSRALQLLQMYYEGKFPTMDENSQPNHTGITSVSSEAVSLLEEVITPRRELPPLLLKLSERRAERLDYLGVSYGLTAQLLKFWKKAGYTPVYLRQTPNDLTGEHSCVMLKELNTDETSEQSQWLSAFWKDFRRRFLSLLSYQFSGFSPSLALSILQNKKSKEETSSLSSSDLAAHFTPYDLRRLELYSRNMVDYHLIMDLVPAVARLFFLKQLGDVSLSAAQCALLLGIGLQHKTVDQLEKELDLPSSQLMGLFNRLIRKFVQTFTSIQEKAIEADMVTTKDVSMEPTVRSLNEDLSEAAKEFEERHKKDLEKVKEMELEEYTIRGKDEEWDQVLKTAGNSAVISIKSDKKRKWEGKSDLTKNGAPPLKKKEKQGKFKSKHKPGKFGKKA
;
A
#
# COMPACT_ATOMS: atom_id res chain seq x y z
N MET A 1 -28.60 -54.61 15.91
CA MET A 1 -27.22 -54.39 16.39
C MET A 1 -27.27 -54.16 17.89
N ALA A 2 -26.40 -54.80 18.68
CA ALA A 2 -26.29 -54.49 20.10
C ALA A 2 -25.78 -53.05 20.28
N THR A 3 -26.47 -52.24 21.09
CA THR A 3 -26.06 -50.86 21.36
C THR A 3 -24.91 -50.84 22.36
N VAL A 4 -23.68 -50.83 21.85
CA VAL A 4 -22.45 -50.80 22.65
C VAL A 4 -22.38 -49.49 23.46
N ARG A 5 -22.83 -49.55 24.72
CA ARG A 5 -22.70 -48.43 25.67
C ARG A 5 -21.28 -48.38 26.22
N LYS A 6 -20.41 -47.65 25.53
CA LYS A 6 -19.03 -47.39 25.96
C LYS A 6 -18.99 -46.26 26.99
N LYS A 7 -18.23 -46.44 28.08
CA LYS A 7 -17.96 -45.36 29.05
C LYS A 7 -16.96 -44.39 28.43
N VAL A 8 -17.33 -43.12 28.31
CA VAL A 8 -16.42 -42.05 27.84
C VAL A 8 -15.31 -41.82 28.87
N ASP A 9 -14.11 -41.50 28.41
CA ASP A 9 -12.98 -41.17 29.29
C ASP A 9 -13.30 -39.93 30.15
N ASN A 10 -13.14 -40.06 31.47
CA ASN A 10 -13.46 -39.00 32.42
C ASN A 10 -12.57 -37.76 32.24
N ARG A 11 -11.37 -37.91 31.65
CA ARG A 11 -10.44 -36.79 31.37
C ARG A 11 -11.05 -35.73 30.46
N ILE A 12 -11.89 -36.11 29.49
CA ILE A 12 -12.61 -35.17 28.60
C ILE A 12 -13.53 -34.27 29.43
N ARG A 13 -14.31 -34.87 30.33
CA ARG A 13 -15.22 -34.14 31.22
C ARG A 13 -14.46 -33.23 32.19
N VAL A 14 -13.44 -33.75 32.86
CA VAL A 14 -12.60 -33.00 33.80
C VAL A 14 -11.95 -31.80 33.12
N GLN A 15 -11.50 -31.93 31.87
CA GLN A 15 -10.90 -30.81 31.14
C GLN A 15 -11.91 -29.68 30.86
N ILE A 16 -13.16 -30.01 30.54
CA ILE A 16 -14.24 -29.02 30.33
C ILE A 16 -14.60 -28.33 31.65
N GLU A 17 -14.72 -29.09 32.74
CA GLU A 17 -15.00 -28.56 34.09
C GLU A 17 -13.86 -27.65 34.58
N ASN A 18 -12.59 -28.03 34.36
CA ASN A 18 -11.41 -27.21 34.65
C ASN A 18 -11.43 -25.89 33.84
N GLY A 19 -11.74 -25.94 32.54
CA GLY A 19 -11.82 -24.76 31.67
C GLY A 19 -12.86 -23.75 32.17
N LEU A 20 -14.03 -24.23 32.58
CA LEU A 20 -15.07 -23.38 33.18
C LEU A 20 -14.63 -22.78 34.52
N ALA A 21 -14.02 -23.58 35.40
CA ALA A 21 -13.55 -23.11 36.72
C ALA A 21 -12.44 -22.06 36.63
N GLN A 22 -11.53 -22.19 35.66
CA GLN A 22 -10.43 -21.25 35.41
C GLN A 22 -10.79 -20.11 34.45
N GLN A 23 -11.98 -20.13 33.83
CA GLN A 23 -12.37 -19.26 32.72
C GLN A 23 -11.38 -19.31 31.54
N HIS A 24 -10.75 -20.47 31.31
CA HIS A 24 -9.81 -20.73 30.21
C HIS A 24 -10.50 -21.43 29.05
N ARG A 25 -9.98 -21.30 27.83
CA ARG A 25 -10.52 -22.02 26.67
C ARG A 25 -9.98 -23.44 26.64
N THR A 26 -10.75 -24.34 26.05
CA THR A 26 -10.35 -25.74 25.82
C THR A 26 -10.42 -26.06 24.32
N MET A 27 -9.49 -26.89 23.84
CA MET A 27 -9.42 -27.29 22.44
C MET A 27 -9.56 -28.79 22.29
N PHE A 28 -10.45 -29.23 21.42
CA PHE A 28 -10.59 -30.63 20.99
C PHE A 28 -10.30 -30.77 19.50
N VAL A 29 -9.46 -31.74 19.15
CA VAL A 29 -9.20 -32.11 17.76
C VAL A 29 -9.79 -33.50 17.54
N VAL A 30 -10.80 -33.61 16.67
CA VAL A 30 -11.54 -34.85 16.43
C VAL A 30 -11.05 -35.49 15.13
N VAL A 31 -10.50 -36.70 15.23
CA VAL A 31 -10.00 -37.49 14.11
C VAL A 31 -11.04 -38.54 13.72
N GLY A 32 -11.57 -38.44 12.50
CA GLY A 32 -12.49 -39.40 11.91
C GLY A 32 -13.68 -38.79 11.18
N ASP A 33 -14.51 -39.67 10.61
CA ASP A 33 -15.60 -39.30 9.71
C ASP A 33 -16.89 -38.93 10.47
N ARG A 34 -17.09 -39.47 11.67
CA ARG A 34 -18.25 -39.22 12.55
C ARG A 34 -18.04 -38.11 13.57
N GLY A 35 -17.00 -37.28 13.41
CA GLY A 35 -16.75 -36.14 14.29
C GLY A 35 -17.91 -35.12 14.44
N ARG A 36 -18.89 -35.12 13.53
CA ARG A 36 -20.13 -34.32 13.67
C ARG A 36 -20.97 -34.73 14.88
N ASP A 37 -21.07 -36.02 15.13
CA ASP A 37 -21.88 -36.59 16.22
C ASP A 37 -21.19 -36.29 17.56
N GLN A 38 -19.86 -36.29 17.56
CA GLN A 38 -19.03 -35.98 18.73
C GLN A 38 -19.14 -34.51 19.16
N VAL A 39 -19.32 -33.58 18.21
CA VAL A 39 -19.63 -32.16 18.52
C VAL A 39 -20.90 -32.04 19.38
N VAL A 40 -21.92 -32.85 19.13
CA VAL A 40 -23.17 -32.85 19.93
C VAL A 40 -22.90 -33.26 21.37
N ILE A 41 -22.09 -34.32 21.55
CA ILE A 41 -21.76 -34.86 22.88
C ILE A 41 -20.92 -33.85 23.67
N LEU A 42 -19.90 -33.24 23.05
CA LEU A 42 -19.10 -32.17 23.66
C LEU A 42 -19.96 -30.96 24.05
N HIS A 43 -20.87 -30.51 23.17
CA HIS A 43 -21.80 -29.43 23.49
C HIS A 43 -22.75 -29.78 24.66
N HIS A 44 -23.21 -31.04 24.72
CA HIS A 44 -24.06 -31.51 25.82
C HIS A 44 -23.29 -31.56 27.16
N MET A 45 -22.03 -32.01 27.15
CA MET A 45 -21.14 -31.96 28.32
C MET A 45 -20.92 -30.52 28.80
N LEU A 46 -20.60 -29.59 27.89
CA LEU A 46 -20.45 -28.17 28.18
C LEU A 46 -21.74 -27.57 28.78
N SER A 47 -22.89 -27.86 28.17
CA SER A 47 -24.21 -27.39 28.62
C SER A 47 -24.63 -27.97 29.98
N LYS A 48 -24.03 -29.09 30.40
CA LYS A 48 -24.28 -29.71 31.71
C LYS A 48 -23.33 -29.19 32.80
N ALA A 49 -22.11 -28.83 32.42
CA ALA A 49 -21.13 -28.25 33.34
C ALA A 49 -21.36 -26.74 33.57
N ALA A 50 -21.86 -26.01 32.57
CA ALA A 50 -22.24 -24.62 32.71
C ALA A 50 -23.61 -24.47 33.42
N VAL A 51 -23.63 -23.78 34.55
CA VAL A 51 -24.86 -23.42 35.30
C VAL A 51 -25.68 -22.31 34.60
N ARG A 52 -25.13 -21.72 33.53
CA ARG A 52 -25.69 -20.58 32.78
C ARG A 52 -26.58 -21.03 31.61
N ALA A 53 -27.22 -20.07 30.94
CA ALA A 53 -27.92 -20.30 29.68
C ALA A 53 -27.04 -21.06 28.64
N ARG A 54 -27.69 -21.87 27.79
CA ARG A 54 -27.00 -22.71 26.79
C ARG A 54 -26.05 -21.88 25.90
N PRO A 55 -24.81 -22.35 25.69
CA PRO A 55 -23.82 -21.60 24.91
C PRO A 55 -24.25 -21.45 23.45
N SER A 56 -23.88 -20.32 22.84
CA SER A 56 -24.03 -20.11 21.40
C SER A 56 -22.91 -20.80 20.63
N VAL A 57 -23.21 -21.29 19.43
CA VAL A 57 -22.28 -22.06 18.60
C VAL A 57 -21.96 -21.32 17.31
N LEU A 58 -20.68 -21.17 17.00
CA LEU A 58 -20.17 -20.72 15.71
C LEU A 58 -19.76 -21.93 14.87
N TRP A 59 -20.36 -22.11 13.69
CA TRP A 59 -20.02 -23.20 12.77
C TRP A 59 -19.39 -22.65 11.49
N CYS A 60 -18.08 -22.90 11.31
CA CYS A 60 -17.29 -22.42 10.18
C CYS A 60 -16.98 -23.54 9.18
N TYR A 61 -17.19 -23.26 7.89
CA TYR A 61 -17.08 -24.24 6.79
C TYR A 61 -16.70 -23.57 5.46
N LYS A 62 -16.21 -24.37 4.52
CA LYS A 62 -15.69 -23.95 3.20
C LYS A 62 -16.80 -23.78 2.15
N LYS A 63 -17.54 -24.86 1.88
CA LYS A 63 -18.63 -24.92 0.89
C LYS A 63 -19.81 -25.76 1.39
N ASP A 64 -19.55 -27.00 1.77
CA ASP A 64 -20.61 -27.98 2.07
C ASP A 64 -20.71 -28.33 3.56
N LEU A 65 -21.85 -28.03 4.16
CA LEU A 65 -22.25 -28.53 5.48
C LEU A 65 -22.71 -30.00 5.43
N GLY A 66 -23.10 -30.52 4.26
CA GLY A 66 -23.83 -31.80 4.15
C GLY A 66 -25.26 -31.78 4.72
N PHE A 67 -25.75 -30.63 5.17
CA PHE A 67 -27.15 -30.41 5.59
C PHE A 67 -27.56 -28.96 5.28
N SER A 68 -28.86 -28.66 5.30
CA SER A 68 -29.35 -27.29 5.05
C SER A 68 -29.37 -26.45 6.33
N SER A 69 -28.71 -25.29 6.30
CA SER A 69 -28.75 -24.27 7.37
C SER A 69 -30.12 -23.63 7.57
N ASN A 70 -30.98 -23.63 6.53
CA ASN A 70 -32.31 -23.03 6.62
C ASN A 70 -33.31 -24.00 7.28
N ARG A 71 -33.71 -23.69 8.52
CA ARG A 71 -34.69 -24.45 9.33
C ARG A 71 -35.97 -24.80 8.56
N LYS A 72 -36.54 -23.89 7.76
CA LYS A 72 -37.75 -24.14 6.96
C LYS A 72 -37.51 -25.14 5.83
N LYS A 73 -36.36 -25.06 5.14
CA LYS A 73 -35.98 -26.01 4.08
C LYS A 73 -35.70 -27.39 4.66
N ARG A 74 -35.03 -27.48 5.81
CA ARG A 74 -34.78 -28.75 6.52
C ARG A 74 -36.07 -29.40 7.02
N MET A 75 -36.99 -28.66 7.66
CA MET A 75 -38.29 -29.21 8.08
C MET A 75 -39.07 -29.81 6.91
N ARG A 76 -39.05 -29.17 5.73
CA ARG A 76 -39.66 -29.73 4.50
C ARG A 76 -38.95 -31.02 4.02
N GLN A 77 -37.62 -31.09 4.13
CA GLN A 77 -36.86 -32.31 3.81
C GLN A 77 -37.15 -33.45 4.79
N LEU A 78 -37.21 -33.16 6.09
CA LEU A 78 -37.62 -34.10 7.15
C LEU A 78 -39.04 -34.61 6.92
N GLN A 79 -40.01 -33.72 6.72
CA GLN A 79 -41.39 -34.08 6.36
C GLN A 79 -41.46 -34.91 5.07
N LYS A 80 -40.59 -34.66 4.08
CA LYS A 80 -40.50 -35.50 2.88
C LYS A 80 -39.96 -36.90 3.22
N LYS A 81 -38.89 -37.01 4.01
CA LYS A 81 -38.31 -38.30 4.46
C LYS A 81 -39.26 -39.13 5.33
N ILE A 82 -40.07 -38.48 6.15
CA ILE A 82 -41.14 -39.09 6.95
C ILE A 82 -42.25 -39.60 6.01
N LYS A 83 -42.72 -38.77 5.06
CA LYS A 83 -43.73 -39.16 4.06
C LYS A 83 -43.26 -40.30 3.13
N THR A 84 -41.97 -40.44 2.88
CA THR A 84 -41.40 -41.56 2.11
C THR A 84 -41.10 -42.80 2.97
N GLY A 85 -41.45 -42.82 4.26
CA GLY A 85 -41.25 -43.97 5.15
C GLY A 85 -39.79 -44.30 5.48
N THR A 86 -38.84 -43.45 5.05
CA THR A 86 -37.39 -43.68 5.16
C THR A 86 -36.79 -43.29 6.51
N LEU A 87 -37.59 -42.71 7.43
CA LEU A 87 -37.09 -42.17 8.69
C LEU A 87 -38.15 -42.38 9.79
N ASN A 88 -37.77 -43.07 10.87
CA ASN A 88 -38.67 -43.44 11.97
C ASN A 88 -38.96 -42.23 12.88
N LEU A 89 -40.24 -41.96 13.14
CA LEU A 89 -40.71 -40.83 13.96
C LEU A 89 -40.20 -40.82 15.43
N ASN A 90 -39.71 -41.96 15.94
CA ASN A 90 -39.27 -42.11 17.33
C ASN A 90 -37.73 -42.27 17.46
N GLN A 91 -36.98 -42.14 16.37
CA GLN A 91 -35.51 -42.13 16.38
C GLN A 91 -35.01 -40.78 15.90
N ASP A 92 -35.19 -39.75 16.75
CA ASP A 92 -34.55 -38.46 16.55
C ASP A 92 -33.04 -38.64 16.64
N ASP A 93 -32.35 -38.40 15.51
CA ASP A 93 -30.89 -38.30 15.49
C ASP A 93 -30.46 -37.11 16.38
N PRO A 94 -29.58 -37.33 17.38
CA PRO A 94 -29.10 -36.29 18.29
C PRO A 94 -28.55 -35.04 17.57
N PHE A 95 -27.99 -35.21 16.36
CA PHE A 95 -27.48 -34.10 15.54
C PHE A 95 -28.59 -33.21 14.97
N GLU A 96 -29.76 -33.77 14.64
CA GLU A 96 -30.92 -32.98 14.21
C GLU A 96 -31.51 -32.19 15.37
N LEU A 97 -31.67 -32.82 16.55
CA LEU A 97 -32.14 -32.18 17.77
C LEU A 97 -31.20 -31.05 18.22
N PHE A 98 -29.88 -31.27 18.15
CA PHE A 98 -28.87 -30.25 18.41
C PHE A 98 -29.06 -29.00 17.54
N ILE A 99 -29.18 -29.14 16.22
CA ILE A 99 -29.32 -28.01 15.30
C ILE A 99 -30.68 -27.30 15.44
N ALA A 100 -31.74 -28.02 15.81
CA ALA A 100 -33.04 -27.43 16.08
C ALA A 100 -33.05 -26.61 17.39
N ALA A 101 -32.47 -27.15 18.45
CA ALA A 101 -32.57 -26.62 19.81
C ALA A 101 -31.48 -25.61 20.22
N THR A 102 -30.40 -25.48 19.45
CA THR A 102 -29.29 -24.55 19.75
C THR A 102 -29.28 -23.32 18.83
N ASN A 103 -28.63 -22.25 19.30
CA ASN A 103 -28.41 -21.04 18.51
C ASN A 103 -27.07 -21.15 17.77
N ILE A 104 -27.12 -21.62 16.53
CA ILE A 104 -25.93 -21.82 15.68
C ILE A 104 -25.83 -20.69 14.65
N ARG A 105 -24.72 -19.95 14.67
CA ARG A 105 -24.35 -19.01 13.61
C ARG A 105 -23.45 -19.72 12.61
N TYR A 106 -23.97 -19.93 11.40
CA TYR A 106 -23.22 -20.48 10.26
C TYR A 106 -22.41 -19.36 9.60
N CYS A 107 -21.13 -19.62 9.32
CA CYS A 107 -20.23 -18.66 8.67
C CYS A 107 -19.34 -19.37 7.64
N TYR A 108 -19.25 -18.85 6.42
CA TYR A 108 -18.23 -19.30 5.48
C TYR A 108 -16.85 -18.78 5.91
N TYR A 109 -15.78 -19.54 5.66
CA TYR A 109 -14.42 -19.07 5.98
C TYR A 109 -14.09 -17.67 5.40
N ASN A 110 -14.54 -17.39 4.17
CA ASN A 110 -14.36 -16.07 3.53
C ASN A 110 -15.08 -14.92 4.28
N GLU A 111 -16.14 -15.23 5.03
CA GLU A 111 -16.99 -14.26 5.75
C GLU A 111 -16.62 -14.08 7.23
N THR A 112 -15.53 -14.67 7.70
CA THR A 112 -15.05 -14.58 9.10
C THR A 112 -14.74 -13.16 9.59
N HIS A 113 -14.75 -12.14 8.71
CA HIS A 113 -14.72 -10.74 9.10
C HIS A 113 -16.06 -10.26 9.71
N LYS A 114 -17.19 -10.91 9.40
CA LYS A 114 -18.54 -10.54 9.91
C LYS A 114 -18.84 -11.04 11.32
N ILE A 115 -18.02 -11.96 11.86
CA ILE A 115 -18.15 -12.48 13.24
C ILE A 115 -17.31 -11.70 14.25
N LEU A 116 -16.53 -10.72 13.79
CA LEU A 116 -15.79 -9.81 14.65
C LEU A 116 -16.75 -9.02 15.56
N GLY A 117 -16.26 -8.61 16.74
CA GLY A 117 -17.07 -8.03 17.81
C GLY A 117 -17.92 -9.05 18.60
N ASN A 118 -18.43 -10.09 17.95
CA ASN A 118 -19.26 -11.13 18.59
C ASN A 118 -18.42 -12.10 19.44
N THR A 119 -19.10 -12.82 20.34
CA THR A 119 -18.53 -13.82 21.25
C THR A 119 -19.42 -15.07 21.27
N TYR A 120 -18.82 -16.26 21.34
CA TYR A 120 -19.51 -17.57 21.34
C TYR A 120 -18.98 -18.50 22.43
N GLY A 121 -19.82 -19.42 22.90
CA GLY A 121 -19.42 -20.45 23.87
C GLY A 121 -18.77 -21.68 23.22
N MET A 122 -19.04 -21.92 21.93
CA MET A 122 -18.43 -23.02 21.18
C MET A 122 -18.11 -22.61 19.74
N CYS A 123 -16.95 -23.01 19.23
CA CYS A 123 -16.57 -22.85 17.82
C CYS A 123 -16.24 -24.19 17.18
N VAL A 124 -16.80 -24.46 16.00
CA VAL A 124 -16.57 -25.68 15.22
C VAL A 124 -15.92 -25.30 13.89
N LEU A 125 -14.71 -25.81 13.66
CA LEU A 125 -13.94 -25.66 12.42
C LEU A 125 -14.04 -26.97 11.63
N GLN A 126 -14.77 -26.94 10.50
CA GLN A 126 -15.16 -28.14 9.79
C GLN A 126 -14.08 -28.73 8.85
N ASP A 127 -13.40 -27.88 8.07
CA ASP A 127 -12.60 -28.31 6.93
C ASP A 127 -11.14 -27.83 7.08
N PHE A 128 -10.25 -28.71 7.54
CA PHE A 128 -8.85 -28.37 7.87
C PHE A 128 -8.04 -27.83 6.69
N GLU A 129 -8.26 -28.38 5.48
CA GLU A 129 -7.63 -27.95 4.21
C GLU A 129 -7.70 -26.45 3.92
N ALA A 130 -8.75 -25.79 4.44
CA ALA A 130 -9.06 -24.39 4.21
C ALA A 130 -8.64 -23.48 5.39
N LEU A 131 -8.14 -24.04 6.49
CA LEU A 131 -7.76 -23.27 7.67
C LEU A 131 -6.45 -22.52 7.43
N THR A 132 -6.55 -21.21 7.31
CA THR A 132 -5.38 -20.32 7.27
C THR A 132 -5.07 -19.78 8.66
N PRO A 133 -3.81 -19.40 8.96
CA PRO A 133 -3.41 -18.77 10.21
C PRO A 133 -4.34 -17.63 10.68
N ASN A 134 -4.74 -16.76 9.76
CA ASN A 134 -5.65 -15.64 10.02
C ASN A 134 -7.08 -16.11 10.33
N LEU A 135 -7.56 -17.20 9.72
CA LEU A 135 -8.85 -17.79 10.07
C LEU A 135 -8.84 -18.37 11.48
N LEU A 136 -7.82 -19.15 11.83
CA LEU A 136 -7.64 -19.72 13.17
C LEU A 136 -7.66 -18.61 14.23
N ALA A 137 -6.89 -17.54 14.03
CA ALA A 137 -6.84 -16.41 14.94
C ALA A 137 -8.22 -15.75 15.13
N ARG A 138 -8.92 -15.44 14.03
CA ARG A 138 -10.27 -14.85 14.05
C ARG A 138 -11.27 -15.71 14.83
N THR A 139 -11.29 -17.01 14.57
CA THR A 139 -12.30 -17.89 15.18
C THR A 139 -12.01 -18.17 16.65
N ILE A 140 -10.74 -18.45 17.00
CA ILE A 140 -10.35 -18.80 18.37
C ILE A 140 -10.53 -17.60 19.32
N GLU A 141 -10.22 -16.38 18.87
CA GLU A 141 -10.47 -15.16 19.66
C GLU A 141 -11.96 -14.86 19.93
N THR A 142 -12.88 -15.39 19.12
CA THR A 142 -14.33 -15.20 19.35
C THR A 142 -14.91 -16.13 20.42
N VAL A 143 -14.13 -17.05 20.99
CA VAL A 143 -14.59 -17.96 22.05
C VAL A 143 -14.37 -17.34 23.44
N GLU A 144 -15.37 -17.45 24.33
CA GLU A 144 -15.27 -17.01 25.73
C GLU A 144 -14.54 -18.01 26.65
N GLY A 145 -14.20 -17.56 27.86
CA GLY A 145 -13.62 -18.39 28.92
C GLY A 145 -14.57 -19.53 29.32
N GLY A 146 -14.03 -20.73 29.50
CA GLY A 146 -14.81 -21.96 29.65
C GLY A 146 -15.43 -22.50 28.36
N GLY A 147 -15.27 -21.78 27.23
CA GLY A 147 -15.74 -22.23 25.92
C GLY A 147 -14.86 -23.30 25.27
N ILE A 148 -15.41 -23.93 24.23
CA ILE A 148 -14.78 -25.04 23.51
C ILE A 148 -14.48 -24.67 22.04
N VAL A 149 -13.25 -24.89 21.61
CA VAL A 149 -12.84 -24.91 20.19
C VAL A 149 -12.76 -26.36 19.71
N VAL A 150 -13.47 -26.71 18.63
CA VAL A 150 -13.40 -28.03 18.00
C VAL A 150 -12.87 -27.93 16.58
N ILE A 151 -11.83 -28.72 16.27
CA ILE A 151 -11.28 -28.89 14.92
C ILE A 151 -11.64 -30.30 14.44
N LEU A 152 -12.26 -30.41 13.26
CA LEU A 152 -12.61 -31.70 12.66
C LEU A 152 -11.57 -32.09 11.60
N LEU A 153 -11.04 -33.32 11.71
CA LEU A 153 -10.13 -33.95 10.78
C LEU A 153 -10.81 -35.20 10.17
N ARG A 154 -11.50 -35.01 9.05
CA ARG A 154 -12.19 -36.10 8.33
C ARG A 154 -11.23 -36.92 7.47
N THR A 155 -11.64 -38.14 7.13
CA THR A 155 -11.00 -39.02 6.13
C THR A 155 -9.50 -39.29 6.36
N MET A 156 -9.07 -39.44 7.62
CA MET A 156 -7.67 -39.72 7.99
C MET A 156 -7.56 -40.98 8.85
N ASN A 157 -6.63 -41.86 8.47
CA ASN A 157 -6.31 -43.10 9.21
C ASN A 157 -5.00 -42.99 10.02
N SER A 158 -4.19 -41.96 9.77
CA SER A 158 -2.95 -41.64 10.49
C SER A 158 -2.76 -40.12 10.55
N LEU A 159 -2.21 -39.61 11.65
CA LEU A 159 -1.92 -38.18 11.79
C LEU A 159 -0.75 -37.73 10.92
N LYS A 160 0.12 -38.65 10.48
CA LYS A 160 1.23 -38.33 9.55
C LYS A 160 0.74 -37.95 8.16
N GLN A 161 -0.46 -38.39 7.76
CA GLN A 161 -1.07 -38.01 6.46
C GLN A 161 -1.31 -36.49 6.35
N LEU A 162 -1.44 -35.78 7.47
CA LEU A 162 -1.59 -34.33 7.53
C LEU A 162 -0.33 -33.55 7.11
N TYR A 163 0.87 -34.14 7.26
CA TYR A 163 2.13 -33.51 6.83
C TYR A 163 2.21 -33.36 5.31
N THR A 164 1.67 -34.34 4.59
CA THR A 164 1.60 -34.39 3.12
C THR A 164 0.32 -33.79 2.55
N MET A 165 -0.60 -33.32 3.41
CA MET A 165 -1.90 -32.81 2.96
C MET A 165 -1.76 -31.45 2.26
N THR A 166 -2.17 -31.40 0.99
CA THR A 166 -2.21 -30.16 0.22
C THR A 166 -3.39 -29.29 0.67
N MET A 167 -3.09 -28.06 1.09
CA MET A 167 -4.11 -27.08 1.49
C MET A 167 -4.62 -26.28 0.29
N ASP A 168 -5.80 -25.68 0.39
CA ASP A 168 -6.35 -24.83 -0.68
C ASP A 168 -5.40 -23.70 -1.09
N VAL A 169 -4.67 -23.15 -0.12
CA VAL A 169 -3.73 -22.04 -0.33
C VAL A 169 -2.54 -22.46 -1.19
N HIS A 170 -2.15 -23.75 -1.18
CA HIS A 170 -1.04 -24.26 -1.97
C HIS A 170 -1.27 -24.09 -3.47
N SER A 171 -2.53 -24.10 -3.92
CA SER A 171 -2.88 -23.74 -5.31
C SER A 171 -2.42 -22.34 -5.74
N ARG A 172 -2.25 -21.41 -4.78
CA ARG A 172 -1.79 -20.03 -5.01
C ARG A 172 -0.27 -19.87 -4.94
N TYR A 173 0.43 -20.88 -4.42
CA TYR A 173 1.88 -20.88 -4.23
C TYR A 173 2.64 -21.66 -5.30
N ARG A 174 1.92 -22.39 -6.16
CA ARG A 174 2.47 -23.08 -7.33
C ARG A 174 2.64 -22.09 -8.48
N THR A 175 3.87 -21.92 -8.95
CA THR A 175 4.18 -21.26 -10.23
C THR A 175 4.37 -22.33 -11.31
N GLU A 176 4.57 -21.94 -12.58
CA GLU A 176 4.85 -22.92 -13.65
C GLU A 176 6.18 -23.66 -13.38
N ALA A 177 7.21 -22.94 -12.93
CA ALA A 177 8.53 -23.47 -12.59
C ALA A 177 8.58 -24.24 -11.25
N HIS A 178 7.72 -23.94 -10.29
CA HIS A 178 7.76 -24.55 -8.95
C HIS A 178 6.37 -25.06 -8.51
N GLN A 179 6.11 -26.34 -8.78
CA GLN A 179 4.82 -26.99 -8.49
C GLN A 179 4.80 -27.78 -7.16
N ASP A 180 5.97 -28.20 -6.68
CA ASP A 180 6.13 -29.01 -5.47
C ASP A 180 6.04 -28.15 -4.20
N VAL A 181 4.90 -28.25 -3.51
CA VAL A 181 4.63 -27.53 -2.26
C VAL A 181 4.78 -28.49 -1.08
N VAL A 182 5.58 -28.11 -0.09
CA VAL A 182 5.84 -28.90 1.12
C VAL A 182 5.07 -28.29 2.29
N GLY A 183 4.19 -29.07 2.95
CA GLY A 183 3.32 -28.63 4.05
C GLY A 183 4.02 -28.38 5.39
N ARG A 184 5.05 -27.53 5.42
CA ARG A 184 5.85 -27.22 6.62
C ARG A 184 5.00 -26.58 7.72
N PHE A 185 4.02 -25.76 7.37
CA PHE A 185 3.11 -25.17 8.36
C PHE A 185 2.28 -26.25 9.08
N ASN A 186 1.85 -27.30 8.38
CA ASN A 186 1.06 -28.40 8.97
C ASN A 186 1.89 -29.23 9.95
N GLU A 187 3.15 -29.52 9.63
CA GLU A 187 4.09 -30.20 10.53
C GLU A 187 4.28 -29.39 11.82
N ARG A 188 4.55 -28.07 11.72
CA ARG A 188 4.65 -27.18 12.87
C ARG A 188 3.35 -27.09 13.67
N PHE A 189 2.20 -27.02 13.00
CA PHE A 189 0.89 -26.96 13.64
C PHE A 189 0.65 -28.18 14.55
N ILE A 190 0.87 -29.39 14.04
CA ILE A 190 0.64 -30.64 14.79
C ILE A 190 1.61 -30.76 15.96
N LEU A 191 2.90 -30.46 15.75
CA LEU A 191 3.90 -30.44 16.83
C LEU A 191 3.55 -29.41 17.91
N SER A 192 2.95 -28.27 17.53
CA SER A 192 2.47 -27.27 18.50
C SER A 192 1.23 -27.72 19.29
N LEU A 193 0.36 -28.57 18.74
CA LEU A 193 -0.77 -29.11 19.50
C LEU A 193 -0.29 -29.99 20.66
N ALA A 194 0.83 -30.70 20.48
CA ALA A 194 1.44 -31.53 21.53
C ALA A 194 2.03 -30.71 22.70
N SER A 195 2.37 -29.43 22.50
CA SER A 195 2.83 -28.54 23.59
C SER A 195 1.68 -27.82 24.31
N CYS A 196 0.48 -27.78 23.72
CA CYS A 196 -0.68 -27.08 24.27
C CYS A 196 -1.33 -27.87 25.43
N LYS A 197 -1.20 -27.36 26.66
CA LYS A 197 -1.75 -28.01 27.87
C LYS A 197 -3.27 -28.24 27.85
N ASN A 198 -4.03 -27.36 27.20
CA ASN A 198 -5.50 -27.42 27.15
C ASN A 198 -6.03 -28.02 25.83
N CYS A 199 -5.17 -28.69 25.05
CA CYS A 199 -5.57 -29.42 23.86
C CYS A 199 -5.72 -30.92 24.16
N VAL A 200 -6.81 -31.52 23.66
CA VAL A 200 -7.06 -32.96 23.72
C VAL A 200 -7.42 -33.45 22.32
N VAL A 201 -6.65 -34.42 21.81
CA VAL A 201 -6.96 -35.08 20.53
C VAL A 201 -7.76 -36.35 20.81
N ILE A 202 -8.87 -36.51 20.10
CA ILE A 202 -9.83 -37.61 20.29
C ILE A 202 -10.19 -38.26 18.95
N ASP A 203 -10.45 -39.57 18.95
CA ASP A 203 -11.04 -40.25 17.78
C ASP A 203 -12.58 -40.15 17.78
N ASP A 204 -13.19 -40.51 16.65
CA ASP A 204 -14.62 -40.76 16.43
C ASP A 204 -15.37 -41.51 17.56
N GLN A 205 -14.70 -42.28 18.42
CA GLN A 205 -15.28 -42.97 19.58
C GLN A 205 -15.02 -42.30 20.94
N LEU A 206 -14.54 -41.05 20.97
CA LEU A 206 -14.12 -40.32 22.17
C LEU A 206 -12.99 -41.02 22.97
N ASN A 207 -12.16 -41.83 22.31
CA ASN A 207 -10.89 -42.23 22.91
C ASN A 207 -9.89 -41.07 22.82
N ILE A 208 -9.11 -40.84 23.87
CA ILE A 208 -8.01 -39.87 23.85
C ILE A 208 -6.78 -40.50 23.19
N LEU A 209 -6.20 -39.81 22.21
CA LEU A 209 -4.93 -40.21 21.58
C LEU A 209 -3.74 -39.70 22.44
N PRO A 210 -2.72 -40.54 22.72
CA PRO A 210 -1.61 -40.21 23.64
C PRO A 210 -0.52 -39.34 23.00
N ILE A 211 -0.90 -38.24 22.34
CA ILE A 211 0.03 -37.37 21.58
C ILE A 211 0.79 -36.41 22.50
N SER A 212 0.19 -35.96 23.60
CA SER A 212 0.86 -35.13 24.60
C SER A 212 1.01 -35.85 25.93
N SER A 213 2.16 -35.66 26.59
CA SER A 213 2.41 -36.12 27.96
C SER A 213 1.51 -35.43 28.98
N HIS A 214 0.95 -34.26 28.65
CA HIS A 214 0.03 -33.51 29.51
C HIS A 214 -1.35 -34.17 29.58
N THR A 215 -1.85 -34.74 28.48
CA THR A 215 -3.17 -35.40 28.43
C THR A 215 -3.23 -36.69 29.28
N ALA A 216 -2.07 -37.25 29.66
CA ALA A 216 -2.00 -38.37 30.60
C ALA A 216 -2.32 -37.97 32.06
N ASN A 217 -2.04 -36.72 32.45
CA ASN A 217 -2.01 -36.27 33.85
C ASN A 217 -3.03 -35.16 34.19
N ILE A 218 -4.16 -35.10 33.48
CA ILE A 218 -5.24 -34.13 33.76
C ILE A 218 -5.88 -34.45 35.12
N LYS A 219 -5.67 -33.57 36.11
CA LYS A 219 -6.32 -33.63 37.42
C LYS A 219 -7.46 -32.59 37.51
N PRO A 220 -8.55 -32.88 38.24
CA PRO A 220 -9.59 -31.89 38.49
C PRO A 220 -9.04 -30.76 39.38
N VAL A 221 -9.33 -29.53 38.99
CA VAL A 221 -9.12 -28.33 39.81
C VAL A 221 -10.28 -28.26 40.80
N PRO A 222 -10.04 -28.07 42.11
CA PRO A 222 -11.13 -27.88 43.06
C PRO A 222 -11.94 -26.63 42.67
N PRO A 223 -13.28 -26.66 42.73
CA PRO A 223 -14.08 -25.46 42.51
C PRO A 223 -13.75 -24.44 43.61
N LYS A 224 -13.49 -23.19 43.23
CA LYS A 224 -13.22 -22.09 44.18
C LYS A 224 -14.34 -22.04 45.22
N THR A 225 -14.02 -22.30 46.48
CA THR A 225 -14.93 -22.04 47.60
C THR A 225 -14.99 -20.53 47.88
N GLN A 226 -15.98 -20.07 48.63
CA GLN A 226 -16.07 -18.65 49.02
C GLN A 226 -14.91 -18.18 49.93
N GLU A 227 -14.11 -19.12 50.43
CA GLU A 227 -12.91 -18.89 51.26
C GLU A 227 -11.63 -18.70 50.42
N ASP A 228 -11.61 -19.16 49.15
CA ASP A 228 -10.55 -18.77 48.21
C ASP A 228 -10.77 -17.30 47.82
N GLY A 229 -9.96 -16.42 48.42
CA GLY A 229 -10.05 -14.98 48.20
C GLY A 229 -10.06 -14.57 46.73
N LEU A 230 -10.72 -13.44 46.45
CA LEU A 230 -10.68 -12.78 45.14
C LEU A 230 -9.22 -12.60 44.69
N SER A 231 -8.96 -12.68 43.38
CA SER A 231 -7.60 -12.41 42.91
C SER A 231 -7.20 -10.97 43.26
N PRO A 232 -5.91 -10.67 43.50
CA PRO A 232 -5.48 -9.34 43.96
C PRO A 232 -6.02 -8.19 43.09
N ARG A 233 -6.13 -8.40 41.78
CA ARG A 233 -6.66 -7.41 40.82
C ARG A 233 -8.18 -7.26 40.84
N GLU A 234 -8.92 -8.31 41.18
CA GLU A 234 -10.37 -8.23 41.40
C GLU A 234 -10.68 -7.49 42.71
N GLN A 235 -9.80 -7.60 43.71
CA GLN A 235 -9.88 -6.83 44.95
C GLN A 235 -9.53 -5.35 44.70
N GLU A 236 -8.39 -5.06 44.06
CA GLU A 236 -8.03 -3.69 43.62
C GLU A 236 -9.17 -3.01 42.83
N LEU A 237 -9.87 -3.74 41.96
CA LEU A 237 -11.00 -3.21 41.19
C LEU A 237 -12.21 -2.87 42.07
N LYS A 238 -12.50 -3.66 43.12
CA LYS A 238 -13.56 -3.35 44.08
C LYS A 238 -13.22 -2.11 44.88
N ASP A 239 -12.01 -2.06 45.44
CA ASP A 239 -11.53 -0.91 46.21
C ASP A 239 -11.61 0.39 45.38
N LEU A 240 -11.23 0.32 44.09
CA LEU A 240 -11.37 1.45 43.16
C LEU A 240 -12.85 1.83 42.93
N LYS A 241 -13.75 0.87 42.71
CA LYS A 241 -15.18 1.12 42.50
C LYS A 241 -15.83 1.77 43.72
N GLU A 242 -15.55 1.26 44.91
CA GLU A 242 -16.04 1.81 46.19
C GLU A 242 -15.52 3.24 46.38
N SER A 243 -14.24 3.52 46.11
CA SER A 243 -13.67 4.86 46.24
C SER A 243 -14.24 5.93 45.28
N LEU A 244 -14.89 5.52 44.18
CA LEU A 244 -15.42 6.41 43.14
C LEU A 244 -16.95 6.47 43.11
N GLN A 245 -17.65 5.68 43.94
CA GLN A 245 -19.11 5.49 43.87
C GLN A 245 -19.89 6.81 43.95
N ASP A 246 -19.44 7.76 44.79
CA ASP A 246 -20.07 9.07 44.97
C ASP A 246 -19.77 10.08 43.84
N THR A 247 -18.76 9.82 43.02
CA THR A 247 -18.30 10.75 41.97
C THR A 247 -19.08 10.57 40.66
N GLN A 248 -20.30 11.12 40.57
CA GLN A 248 -21.03 11.12 39.29
C GLN A 248 -20.43 12.10 38.27
N PRO A 249 -20.42 11.78 36.95
CA PRO A 249 -20.90 10.54 36.30
C PRO A 249 -19.89 9.38 36.31
N VAL A 250 -18.69 9.59 36.89
CA VAL A 250 -17.53 8.69 36.80
C VAL A 250 -17.76 7.33 37.44
N GLY A 251 -18.25 7.29 38.69
CA GLY A 251 -18.47 6.06 39.45
C GLY A 251 -19.37 5.05 38.74
N VAL A 252 -20.45 5.54 38.11
CA VAL A 252 -21.42 4.73 37.35
C VAL A 252 -20.78 4.06 36.12
N LEU A 253 -19.93 4.81 35.40
CA LEU A 253 -19.22 4.30 34.21
C LEU A 253 -18.06 3.37 34.59
N VAL A 254 -17.40 3.61 35.72
CA VAL A 254 -16.34 2.73 36.26
C VAL A 254 -16.94 1.44 36.83
N ASP A 255 -18.13 1.47 37.44
CA ASP A 255 -18.80 0.24 37.87
C ASP A 255 -19.18 -0.67 36.69
N SER A 256 -19.47 -0.09 35.52
CA SER A 256 -19.68 -0.85 34.28
C SER A 256 -18.42 -1.56 33.75
N CYS A 257 -17.23 -1.28 34.28
CA CYS A 257 -15.97 -1.90 33.87
C CYS A 257 -15.76 -3.29 34.51
N ARG A 258 -15.16 -4.22 33.74
CA ARG A 258 -14.88 -5.60 34.19
C ARG A 258 -13.46 -5.83 34.69
N THR A 259 -12.50 -5.05 34.24
CA THR A 259 -11.07 -5.22 34.56
C THR A 259 -10.48 -3.93 35.08
N MET A 260 -9.43 -4.05 35.90
CA MET A 260 -8.73 -2.91 36.49
C MET A 260 -8.04 -2.06 35.41
N ASP A 261 -7.50 -2.70 34.36
CA ASP A 261 -6.98 -2.02 33.16
C ASP A 261 -8.07 -1.16 32.47
N GLN A 262 -9.29 -1.69 32.33
CA GLN A 262 -10.40 -0.98 31.69
C GLN A 262 -10.83 0.24 32.51
N ALA A 263 -10.96 0.09 33.83
CA ALA A 263 -11.30 1.18 34.74
C ALA A 263 -10.26 2.31 34.69
N LYS A 264 -8.96 1.97 34.79
CA LYS A 264 -7.83 2.93 34.65
C LYS A 264 -7.82 3.65 33.30
N ALA A 265 -8.23 2.98 32.22
CA ALA A 265 -8.33 3.62 30.89
C ALA A 265 -9.53 4.58 30.79
N VAL A 266 -10.70 4.18 31.29
CA VAL A 266 -11.91 5.04 31.32
C VAL A 266 -11.67 6.30 32.18
N LEU A 267 -11.01 6.16 33.32
CA LEU A 267 -10.59 7.30 34.15
C LEU A 267 -9.70 8.29 33.39
N LYS A 268 -8.64 7.81 32.73
CA LYS A 268 -7.76 8.65 31.90
C LYS A 268 -8.49 9.37 30.76
N PHE A 269 -9.49 8.75 30.15
CA PHE A 269 -10.33 9.43 29.16
C PHE A 269 -11.17 10.54 29.80
N ILE A 270 -11.79 10.27 30.96
CA ILE A 270 -12.61 11.24 31.69
C ILE A 270 -11.78 12.43 32.23
N GLU A 271 -10.56 12.18 32.71
CA GLU A 271 -9.62 13.24 33.08
C GLU A 271 -9.35 14.20 31.91
N ALA A 272 -9.07 13.67 30.72
CA ALA A 272 -8.86 14.48 29.51
C ALA A 272 -10.12 15.24 29.04
N ILE A 273 -11.32 14.66 29.23
CA ILE A 273 -12.62 15.32 28.98
C ILE A 273 -12.80 16.51 29.92
N SER A 274 -12.46 16.32 31.20
CA SER A 274 -12.60 17.30 32.28
C SER A 274 -11.61 18.47 32.14
N GLU A 275 -10.38 18.21 31.65
CA GLU A 275 -9.36 19.25 31.40
C GLU A 275 -9.81 20.29 30.35
N LYS A 276 -10.77 19.93 29.47
CA LYS A 276 -11.28 20.75 28.35
C LYS A 276 -10.19 21.31 27.41
N THR A 277 -9.03 20.64 27.36
CA THR A 277 -7.91 21.02 26.48
C THR A 277 -8.19 20.58 25.03
N LEU A 278 -8.57 21.53 24.17
CA LEU A 278 -8.85 21.27 22.75
C LEU A 278 -7.67 20.73 21.93
N ARG A 279 -6.48 20.52 22.51
CA ARG A 279 -5.29 19.98 21.82
C ARG A 279 -4.59 18.88 22.63
N SER A 280 -5.35 18.03 23.30
CA SER A 280 -4.85 16.77 23.87
C SER A 280 -5.19 15.57 22.97
N THR A 281 -4.43 14.50 23.12
CA THR A 281 -4.70 13.18 22.52
C THR A 281 -4.54 12.09 23.56
N VAL A 282 -5.54 11.22 23.64
CA VAL A 282 -5.48 9.99 24.44
C VAL A 282 -5.31 8.80 23.51
N ALA A 283 -4.18 8.11 23.63
CA ALA A 283 -3.82 6.95 22.83
C ALA A 283 -3.99 5.65 23.64
N LEU A 284 -4.98 4.85 23.26
CA LEU A 284 -5.28 3.55 23.86
C LEU A 284 -4.67 2.42 23.01
N THR A 285 -3.75 1.66 23.56
CA THR A 285 -3.09 0.54 22.88
C THR A 285 -3.45 -0.79 23.55
N ALA A 286 -3.99 -1.76 22.81
CA ALA A 286 -4.26 -3.07 23.39
C ALA A 286 -4.31 -4.18 22.35
N ALA A 287 -4.12 -5.41 22.81
CA ALA A 287 -4.42 -6.58 22.01
C ALA A 287 -5.92 -6.68 21.67
N ARG A 288 -6.25 -7.54 20.72
CA ARG A 288 -7.65 -7.84 20.39
C ARG A 288 -8.31 -8.59 21.55
N GLY A 289 -9.63 -8.41 21.72
CA GLY A 289 -10.38 -9.04 22.82
C GLY A 289 -10.16 -8.42 24.22
N ARG A 290 -9.37 -7.34 24.34
CA ARG A 290 -9.09 -6.63 25.61
C ARG A 290 -10.08 -5.50 25.95
N GLY A 291 -11.09 -5.26 25.12
CA GLY A 291 -12.18 -4.32 25.42
C GLY A 291 -12.00 -2.85 24.99
N LYS A 292 -11.09 -2.55 24.04
CA LYS A 292 -10.85 -1.16 23.55
C LYS A 292 -12.13 -0.38 23.19
N SER A 293 -12.93 -0.91 22.25
CA SER A 293 -14.15 -0.25 21.77
C SER A 293 -15.23 -0.14 22.86
N ALA A 294 -15.21 -1.03 23.86
CA ALA A 294 -16.07 -0.94 25.04
C ALA A 294 -15.62 0.21 25.98
N ALA A 295 -14.32 0.33 26.26
CA ALA A 295 -13.77 1.44 27.02
C ALA A 295 -14.01 2.80 26.34
N MET A 296 -13.83 2.88 25.01
CA MET A 296 -14.14 4.11 24.26
C MET A 296 -15.65 4.40 24.21
N GLY A 297 -16.52 3.39 24.12
CA GLY A 297 -17.97 3.58 24.19
C GLY A 297 -18.43 4.18 25.53
N LEU A 298 -17.91 3.66 26.65
CA LEU A 298 -18.15 4.22 27.98
C LEU A 298 -17.58 5.65 28.12
N ALA A 299 -16.39 5.91 27.56
CA ALA A 299 -15.80 7.25 27.56
C ALA A 299 -16.62 8.27 26.73
N VAL A 300 -17.22 7.86 25.61
CA VAL A 300 -18.13 8.70 24.82
C VAL A 300 -19.43 8.99 25.56
N ALA A 301 -20.01 8.00 26.25
CA ALA A 301 -21.16 8.24 27.14
C ALA A 301 -20.82 9.24 28.26
N GLY A 302 -19.62 9.16 28.82
CA GLY A 302 -19.07 10.18 29.73
C GLY A 302 -18.94 11.56 29.09
N ALA A 303 -18.39 11.66 27.87
CA ALA A 303 -18.25 12.95 27.17
C ALA A 303 -19.60 13.64 26.91
N VAL A 304 -20.66 12.87 26.60
CA VAL A 304 -22.04 13.37 26.53
C VAL A 304 -22.48 13.93 27.88
N ALA A 305 -22.27 13.21 28.98
CA ALA A 305 -22.61 13.69 30.34
C ALA A 305 -21.78 14.91 30.80
N PHE A 306 -20.62 15.16 30.21
CA PHE A 306 -19.82 16.39 30.45
C PHE A 306 -20.16 17.56 29.50
N GLY A 307 -21.20 17.43 28.67
CA GLY A 307 -21.75 18.52 27.83
C GLY A 307 -21.06 18.74 26.48
N TYR A 308 -20.37 17.73 25.92
CA TYR A 308 -19.82 17.84 24.56
C TYR A 308 -20.97 17.74 23.53
N SER A 309 -21.03 18.71 22.60
CA SER A 309 -22.11 18.87 21.61
C SER A 309 -21.90 18.05 20.35
N ASN A 310 -20.68 18.09 19.78
CA ASN A 310 -20.37 17.47 18.48
C ASN A 310 -19.27 16.43 18.64
N ILE A 311 -19.69 15.17 18.77
CA ILE A 311 -18.81 14.01 18.88
C ILE A 311 -18.80 13.26 17.54
N PHE A 312 -17.62 13.14 16.93
CA PHE A 312 -17.45 12.35 15.71
C PHE A 312 -16.74 11.04 16.00
N VAL A 313 -17.21 9.97 15.34
CA VAL A 313 -16.59 8.64 15.42
C VAL A 313 -16.12 8.23 14.03
N THR A 314 -14.89 7.74 13.94
CA THR A 314 -14.25 7.33 12.69
C THR A 314 -13.67 5.93 12.82
N SER A 315 -13.88 5.14 11.78
CA SER A 315 -13.33 3.79 11.58
C SER A 315 -13.19 3.53 10.08
N PRO A 316 -12.44 2.50 9.65
CA PRO A 316 -12.38 2.11 8.23
C PRO A 316 -13.73 1.67 7.64
N SER A 317 -14.61 1.11 8.48
CA SER A 317 -15.95 0.66 8.10
C SER A 317 -16.92 0.81 9.28
N PRO A 318 -18.20 1.17 9.04
CA PRO A 318 -19.17 1.42 10.11
C PRO A 318 -19.52 0.15 10.91
N ASP A 319 -19.48 -1.03 10.28
CA ASP A 319 -19.73 -2.33 10.93
C ASP A 319 -18.85 -2.57 12.17
N ASN A 320 -17.61 -2.09 12.16
CA ASN A 320 -16.68 -2.24 13.28
C ASN A 320 -17.15 -1.49 14.54
N LEU A 321 -17.96 -0.44 14.38
CA LEU A 321 -18.44 0.40 15.47
C LEU A 321 -19.66 -0.17 16.21
N HIS A 322 -20.25 -1.29 15.75
CA HIS A 322 -21.39 -1.91 16.43
C HIS A 322 -21.12 -2.12 17.93
N THR A 323 -19.93 -2.63 18.27
CA THR A 323 -19.55 -2.85 19.68
C THR A 323 -19.27 -1.56 20.44
N MET A 324 -18.87 -0.47 19.77
CA MET A 324 -18.74 0.84 20.43
C MET A 324 -20.11 1.39 20.77
N PHE A 325 -21.04 1.42 19.80
CA PHE A 325 -22.41 1.91 20.02
C PHE A 325 -23.15 1.08 21.08
N GLU A 326 -23.01 -0.25 21.10
CA GLU A 326 -23.57 -1.10 22.17
C GLU A 326 -23.10 -0.69 23.58
N PHE A 327 -21.85 -0.24 23.73
CA PHE A 327 -21.32 0.23 25.01
C PHE A 327 -21.60 1.72 25.29
N ILE A 328 -21.85 2.54 24.27
CA ILE A 328 -22.44 3.88 24.44
C ILE A 328 -23.84 3.72 25.04
N PHE A 329 -24.68 2.84 24.47
CA PHE A 329 -26.03 2.61 24.98
C PHE A 329 -26.04 2.02 26.40
N LYS A 330 -25.15 1.08 26.73
CA LYS A 330 -24.99 0.62 28.13
C LYS A 330 -24.54 1.73 29.08
N GLY A 331 -23.70 2.66 28.62
CA GLY A 331 -23.33 3.85 29.37
C GLY A 331 -24.54 4.78 29.60
N PHE A 332 -25.37 4.96 28.58
CA PHE A 332 -26.64 5.69 28.66
C PHE A 332 -27.63 5.02 29.61
N ASP A 333 -27.82 3.70 29.54
CA ASP A 333 -28.68 2.94 30.46
C ASP A 333 -28.21 3.14 31.92
N ALA A 334 -26.91 3.05 32.18
CA ALA A 334 -26.32 3.25 33.50
C ALA A 334 -26.49 4.70 34.00
N LEU A 335 -26.37 5.69 33.10
CA LEU A 335 -26.63 7.11 33.36
C LEU A 335 -28.14 7.47 33.31
N GLN A 336 -29.03 6.48 33.24
CA GLN A 336 -30.49 6.65 33.23
C GLN A 336 -31.01 7.53 32.06
N TYR A 337 -30.45 7.35 30.87
CA TYR A 337 -30.94 7.94 29.62
C TYR A 337 -31.91 6.98 28.93
N GLN A 338 -33.08 7.47 28.49
CA GLN A 338 -34.12 6.63 27.88
C GLN A 338 -34.20 6.79 26.36
N GLU A 339 -34.26 5.66 25.63
CA GLU A 339 -34.44 5.66 24.16
C GLU A 339 -35.80 6.29 23.78
N HIS A 340 -35.83 7.02 22.67
CA HIS A 340 -36.96 7.80 22.13
C HIS A 340 -37.44 8.99 22.99
N LEU A 341 -36.96 9.13 24.23
CA LEU A 341 -37.21 10.29 25.09
C LEU A 341 -35.97 11.21 25.16
N ASP A 342 -34.85 10.68 25.64
CA ASP A 342 -33.59 11.43 25.78
C ASP A 342 -32.74 11.37 24.51
N TYR A 343 -32.86 10.30 23.71
CA TYR A 343 -32.07 10.11 22.49
C TYR A 343 -32.78 9.29 21.38
N GLU A 344 -32.35 9.50 20.13
CA GLU A 344 -32.86 8.83 18.93
C GLU A 344 -31.70 8.22 18.10
N ILE A 345 -31.86 6.96 17.67
CA ILE A 345 -30.87 6.21 16.88
C ILE A 345 -31.23 6.23 15.39
N ILE A 346 -30.33 6.71 14.54
CA ILE A 346 -30.48 6.71 13.08
C ILE A 346 -29.55 5.66 12.44
N GLN A 347 -30.17 4.65 11.81
CA GLN A 347 -29.50 3.57 11.10
C GLN A 347 -29.30 3.87 9.61
N SER A 348 -28.28 3.25 8.99
CA SER A 348 -28.04 3.37 7.55
C SER A 348 -29.10 2.66 6.71
N LEU A 349 -29.51 3.29 5.61
CA LEU A 349 -30.34 2.69 4.57
C LEU A 349 -29.53 1.84 3.57
N ASN A 350 -28.19 1.95 3.56
CA ASN A 350 -27.35 1.26 2.59
C ASN A 350 -27.24 -0.24 2.91
N PRO A 351 -27.52 -1.16 1.96
CA PRO A 351 -27.39 -2.60 2.18
C PRO A 351 -25.98 -3.05 2.58
N GLU A 352 -24.95 -2.39 2.07
CA GLU A 352 -23.54 -2.69 2.36
C GLU A 352 -23.16 -2.44 3.83
N PHE A 353 -23.86 -1.53 4.51
CA PHE A 353 -23.60 -1.18 5.91
C PHE A 353 -24.56 -1.89 6.88
N ASN A 354 -25.33 -2.88 6.42
CA ASN A 354 -26.10 -3.82 7.27
C ASN A 354 -26.88 -3.17 8.44
N LYS A 355 -27.52 -2.02 8.21
CA LYS A 355 -28.23 -1.18 9.21
C LYS A 355 -27.37 -0.65 10.37
N ALA A 356 -26.07 -0.46 10.17
CA ALA A 356 -25.19 0.16 11.15
C ALA A 356 -25.70 1.54 11.58
N VAL A 357 -25.47 1.88 12.86
CA VAL A 357 -25.79 3.19 13.42
C VAL A 357 -24.88 4.23 12.78
N VAL A 358 -25.47 5.24 12.14
CA VAL A 358 -24.74 6.34 11.48
C VAL A 358 -24.73 7.58 12.36
N ARG A 359 -25.80 7.81 13.11
CA ARG A 359 -25.96 9.00 13.95
C ARG A 359 -26.87 8.70 15.15
N VAL A 360 -26.54 9.30 16.29
CA VAL A 360 -27.40 9.37 17.47
C VAL A 360 -27.62 10.85 17.80
N ASN A 361 -28.88 11.26 17.92
CA ASN A 361 -29.24 12.60 18.41
C ASN A 361 -29.63 12.47 19.89
N ILE A 362 -29.16 13.36 20.75
CA ILE A 362 -29.47 13.40 22.18
C ILE A 362 -30.06 14.79 22.49
N PHE A 363 -31.07 14.82 23.37
CA PHE A 363 -31.92 16.00 23.60
C PHE A 363 -32.08 16.39 25.08
N LYS A 364 -31.50 15.62 26.02
CA LYS A 364 -31.80 15.68 27.46
C LYS A 364 -31.53 17.05 28.12
N GLU A 365 -30.31 17.57 27.99
CA GLU A 365 -29.93 18.89 28.52
C GLU A 365 -29.86 19.94 27.40
N HIS A 366 -29.07 19.63 26.37
CA HIS A 366 -29.01 20.38 25.12
C HIS A 366 -28.94 19.42 23.94
N ARG A 367 -29.00 19.96 22.72
CA ARG A 367 -28.81 19.14 21.52
C ARG A 367 -27.36 18.70 21.43
N GLN A 368 -27.14 17.39 21.48
CA GLN A 368 -25.85 16.74 21.29
C GLN A 368 -25.98 15.72 20.16
N THR A 369 -24.88 15.49 19.43
CA THR A 369 -24.87 14.56 18.31
C THR A 369 -23.60 13.70 18.32
N ILE A 370 -23.81 12.39 18.16
CA ILE A 370 -22.74 11.43 17.88
C ILE A 370 -22.91 11.01 16.43
N GLN A 371 -21.92 11.23 15.58
CA GLN A 371 -22.02 10.92 14.14
C GLN A 371 -20.79 10.17 13.60
N TYR A 372 -21.04 9.14 12.80
CA TYR A 372 -20.00 8.46 12.03
C TYR A 372 -19.51 9.33 10.85
N ILE A 373 -18.19 9.44 10.72
CA ILE A 373 -17.51 10.04 9.56
C ILE A 373 -16.49 9.05 8.99
N HIS A 374 -16.51 8.90 7.66
CA HIS A 374 -15.50 8.16 6.91
C HIS A 374 -14.15 8.91 6.93
N PRO A 375 -13.00 8.25 7.15
CA PRO A 375 -11.71 8.92 7.38
C PRO A 375 -11.18 9.78 6.20
N GLY A 376 -11.75 9.66 5.01
CA GLY A 376 -11.46 10.55 3.88
C GLY A 376 -12.06 11.97 4.02
N ASP A 377 -13.13 12.14 4.80
CA ASP A 377 -13.94 13.36 4.85
C ASP A 377 -13.48 14.37 5.93
N ALA A 378 -12.16 14.50 6.12
CA ALA A 378 -11.56 15.28 7.22
C ALA A 378 -12.05 16.76 7.28
N VAL A 379 -12.49 17.35 6.17
CA VAL A 379 -13.03 18.72 6.10
C VAL A 379 -14.25 18.91 7.01
N LYS A 380 -15.09 17.88 7.20
CA LYS A 380 -16.30 17.95 8.04
C LYS A 380 -15.98 18.07 9.54
N LEU A 381 -14.75 17.74 9.94
CA LEU A 381 -14.31 17.77 11.34
C LEU A 381 -13.96 19.18 11.84
N GLY A 382 -14.07 20.23 11.02
CA GLY A 382 -13.87 21.62 11.46
C GLY A 382 -14.86 22.09 12.55
N GLN A 383 -15.96 21.36 12.77
CA GLN A 383 -16.96 21.60 13.81
C GLN A 383 -16.92 20.57 14.96
N ALA A 384 -15.90 19.71 14.99
CA ALA A 384 -15.72 18.68 16.01
C ALA A 384 -15.18 19.27 17.32
N GLU A 385 -15.74 18.83 18.46
CA GLU A 385 -15.17 19.09 19.78
C GLU A 385 -14.37 17.88 20.28
N LEU A 386 -14.89 16.68 19.99
CA LEU A 386 -14.26 15.38 20.25
C LEU A 386 -14.31 14.51 18.99
N LEU A 387 -13.16 13.97 18.60
CA LEU A 387 -13.04 12.91 17.59
C LEU A 387 -12.57 11.61 18.23
N VAL A 388 -13.27 10.51 17.95
CA VAL A 388 -12.90 9.16 18.37
C VAL A 388 -12.52 8.33 17.14
N ILE A 389 -11.30 7.84 17.09
CA ILE A 389 -10.76 7.01 16.01
C ILE A 389 -10.59 5.57 16.54
N ASP A 390 -11.42 4.64 16.10
CA ASP A 390 -11.24 3.21 16.39
C ASP A 390 -10.46 2.49 15.29
N GLU A 391 -9.63 1.53 15.70
CA GLU A 391 -8.63 0.86 14.88
C GLU A 391 -7.81 1.81 13.99
N ALA A 392 -7.23 2.87 14.59
CA ALA A 392 -6.36 3.83 13.91
C ALA A 392 -5.19 3.16 13.15
N ALA A 393 -4.76 1.96 13.58
CA ALA A 393 -3.79 1.12 12.90
C ALA A 393 -4.21 0.74 11.46
N ALA A 394 -5.50 0.62 11.17
CA ALA A 394 -6.02 0.25 9.87
C ALA A 394 -6.19 1.43 8.90
N ILE A 395 -5.97 2.67 9.36
CA ILE A 395 -6.13 3.90 8.57
C ILE A 395 -4.75 4.39 8.10
N PRO A 396 -4.57 4.71 6.80
CA PRO A 396 -3.34 5.31 6.27
C PRO A 396 -2.81 6.48 7.11
N LEU A 397 -1.51 6.46 7.43
CA LEU A 397 -0.86 7.52 8.23
C LEU A 397 -1.12 8.95 7.71
N PRO A 398 -1.13 9.25 6.38
CA PRO A 398 -1.47 10.59 5.90
C PRO A 398 -2.91 11.00 6.25
N LEU A 399 -3.87 10.07 6.18
CA LEU A 399 -5.25 10.34 6.59
C LEU A 399 -5.34 10.54 8.10
N VAL A 400 -4.69 9.71 8.92
CA VAL A 400 -4.63 9.91 10.38
C VAL A 400 -4.07 11.29 10.73
N LYS A 401 -3.04 11.77 10.03
CA LYS A 401 -2.51 13.13 10.23
C LYS A 401 -3.52 14.22 9.87
N ASN A 402 -4.30 14.05 8.81
CA ASN A 402 -5.36 14.98 8.44
C ASN A 402 -6.54 14.96 9.44
N LEU A 403 -6.75 13.85 10.17
CA LEU A 403 -7.73 13.71 11.25
C LEU A 403 -7.24 14.29 12.60
N LEU A 404 -5.97 14.71 12.74
CA LEU A 404 -5.45 15.31 13.97
C LEU A 404 -5.63 16.85 13.98
N GLY A 405 -6.90 17.28 13.99
CA GLY A 405 -7.28 18.70 14.04
C GLY A 405 -7.18 19.35 15.43
N PRO A 406 -7.58 20.63 15.56
CA PRO A 406 -7.49 21.42 16.81
C PRO A 406 -8.65 21.12 17.78
N TYR A 407 -8.91 19.84 18.02
CA TYR A 407 -9.94 19.31 18.92
C TYR A 407 -9.39 18.11 19.71
N LEU A 408 -10.11 17.69 20.75
CA LEU A 408 -9.78 16.50 21.55
C LEU A 408 -9.84 15.24 20.67
N VAL A 409 -8.79 14.40 20.70
CA VAL A 409 -8.76 13.16 19.90
C VAL A 409 -8.50 11.94 20.79
N PHE A 410 -9.44 11.00 20.76
CA PHE A 410 -9.23 9.64 21.26
C PHE A 410 -8.87 8.73 20.12
N MET A 411 -7.83 7.92 20.29
CA MET A 411 -7.37 6.99 19.27
C MET A 411 -7.08 5.62 19.89
N ALA A 412 -7.84 4.61 19.48
CA ALA A 412 -7.59 3.21 19.81
C ALA A 412 -6.79 2.52 18.70
N SER A 413 -5.81 1.72 19.11
CA SER A 413 -4.97 0.94 18.20
C SER A 413 -4.84 -0.50 18.69
N THR A 414 -5.05 -1.47 17.80
CA THR A 414 -4.66 -2.87 18.04
C THR A 414 -3.13 -2.97 18.11
N ILE A 415 -2.61 -3.74 19.06
CA ILE A 415 -1.23 -4.26 19.06
C ILE A 415 -1.27 -5.80 19.08
N ASN A 416 -0.23 -6.46 18.58
CA ASN A 416 -0.07 -7.93 18.59
C ASN A 416 -1.29 -8.75 18.10
N GLY A 417 -2.03 -8.27 17.09
CA GLY A 417 -3.20 -8.98 16.52
C GLY A 417 -3.01 -9.39 15.05
N TYR A 418 -3.82 -10.34 14.57
CA TYR A 418 -3.74 -10.89 13.21
C TYR A 418 -4.04 -9.92 12.05
N GLU A 419 -4.59 -8.75 12.34
CA GLU A 419 -4.74 -7.66 11.35
C GLU A 419 -3.44 -6.89 11.12
N GLY A 420 -2.43 -7.09 11.98
CA GLY A 420 -1.01 -6.96 11.68
C GLY A 420 -0.50 -5.58 11.30
N THR A 421 -1.28 -4.52 11.52
CA THR A 421 -0.90 -3.11 11.32
C THR A 421 -0.39 -2.41 12.58
N GLY A 422 -0.57 -3.04 13.74
CA GLY A 422 -0.55 -2.35 15.03
C GLY A 422 0.75 -1.64 15.39
N ARG A 423 1.86 -2.38 15.46
CA ARG A 423 3.02 -1.95 16.26
C ARG A 423 3.97 -0.99 15.55
N SER A 424 4.23 -1.16 14.26
CA SER A 424 5.12 -0.24 13.54
C SER A 424 4.46 1.12 13.32
N LEU A 425 3.14 1.16 13.10
CA LEU A 425 2.38 2.42 13.05
C LEU A 425 2.21 3.03 14.44
N SER A 426 1.82 2.26 15.46
CA SER A 426 1.69 2.80 16.82
C SER A 426 3.02 3.37 17.28
N LEU A 427 4.14 2.65 17.14
CA LEU A 427 5.46 3.17 17.49
C LEU A 427 5.82 4.43 16.70
N LYS A 428 5.66 4.46 15.37
CA LYS A 428 6.02 5.66 14.57
C LYS A 428 5.11 6.86 14.85
N LEU A 429 3.81 6.66 15.01
CA LEU A 429 2.85 7.73 15.30
C LEU A 429 3.02 8.24 16.73
N ILE A 430 3.09 7.34 17.71
CA ILE A 430 3.34 7.68 19.12
C ILE A 430 4.72 8.33 19.27
N GLN A 431 5.77 7.85 18.60
CA GLN A 431 7.09 8.48 18.62
C GLN A 431 7.07 9.89 17.99
N GLN A 432 6.33 10.11 16.90
CA GLN A 432 6.17 11.45 16.31
C GLN A 432 5.39 12.38 17.26
N LEU A 433 4.30 11.91 17.88
CA LEU A 433 3.54 12.69 18.86
C LEU A 433 4.36 12.96 20.13
N ARG A 434 5.13 11.99 20.61
CA ARG A 434 6.09 12.14 21.73
C ARG A 434 7.18 13.16 21.40
N GLN A 435 7.74 13.14 20.19
CA GLN A 435 8.73 14.13 19.74
C GLN A 435 8.14 15.54 19.77
N GLN A 436 6.93 15.72 19.21
CA GLN A 436 6.20 16.99 19.26
C GLN A 436 5.92 17.45 20.70
N SER A 437 5.56 16.55 21.61
CA SER A 437 5.38 16.89 23.04
C SER A 437 6.71 17.16 23.77
N ALA A 438 7.81 16.51 23.38
CA ALA A 438 9.12 16.65 24.03
C ALA A 438 9.85 17.94 23.63
N GLU A 439 9.75 18.34 22.36
CA GLU A 439 10.22 19.66 21.87
C GLU A 439 9.54 20.81 22.65
N THR A 440 8.31 20.59 23.10
CA THR A 440 7.57 21.54 23.95
C THR A 440 8.22 21.68 25.33
N GLN A 441 8.58 20.58 25.99
CA GLN A 441 9.16 20.58 27.35
C GLN A 441 10.58 21.16 27.42
N GLN A 442 11.34 21.17 26.33
CA GLN A 442 12.65 21.83 26.29
C GLN A 442 12.56 23.35 26.02
N SER A 443 11.44 23.84 25.49
CA SER A 443 11.25 25.26 25.16
C SER A 443 10.83 26.14 26.34
N THR A 444 10.63 25.57 27.53
CA THR A 444 10.21 26.28 28.75
C THR A 444 11.38 26.85 29.57
N SER A 445 12.63 26.49 29.28
CA SER A 445 13.80 27.22 29.79
C SER A 445 13.90 28.59 29.11
N ALA A 446 13.88 29.66 29.92
CA ALA A 446 13.65 31.02 29.46
C ALA A 446 14.75 31.57 28.53
N GLU A 447 14.35 32.10 27.36
CA GLU A 447 14.90 33.32 26.73
C GLU A 447 14.17 33.71 25.43
N ASN A 448 13.73 32.74 24.60
CA ASN A 448 13.19 33.00 23.25
C ASN A 448 11.66 33.22 23.18
N ARG A 449 11.14 34.28 23.81
CA ARG A 449 9.69 34.58 23.89
C ARG A 449 9.08 35.41 22.74
N THR A 450 9.87 36.06 21.88
CA THR A 450 9.36 37.13 20.99
C THR A 450 9.08 36.73 19.54
N THR A 451 9.53 35.57 19.05
CA THR A 451 9.34 35.12 17.65
C THR A 451 8.71 33.74 17.50
N SER A 452 8.32 33.10 18.61
CA SER A 452 7.95 31.67 18.68
C SER A 452 6.47 31.41 19.00
N THR A 453 5.63 32.44 19.16
CA THR A 453 4.22 32.31 19.57
C THR A 453 3.37 31.41 18.67
N ALA A 454 3.63 31.40 17.35
CA ALA A 454 2.94 30.49 16.42
C ALA A 454 3.38 29.02 16.54
N ARG A 455 4.60 28.74 17.04
CA ARG A 455 5.12 27.37 17.24
C ARG A 455 4.78 26.83 18.64
N LEU A 456 4.85 27.67 19.67
CA LEU A 456 4.44 27.30 21.04
C LEU A 456 2.95 26.96 21.12
N ALA A 457 2.09 27.63 20.35
CA ALA A 457 0.67 27.29 20.25
C ALA A 457 0.40 25.96 19.51
N ALA A 458 1.38 25.37 18.82
CA ALA A 458 1.20 24.17 18.00
C ALA A 458 1.47 22.85 18.75
N ALA A 459 1.90 22.91 20.01
CA ALA A 459 2.15 21.75 20.84
C ALA A 459 0.86 20.98 21.19
N ARG A 460 0.92 19.63 21.11
CA ARG A 460 -0.19 18.72 21.42
C ARG A 460 0.21 17.81 22.59
N THR A 461 -0.61 17.72 23.63
CA THR A 461 -0.33 16.81 24.77
C THR A 461 -0.74 15.38 24.44
N LEU A 462 0.03 14.40 24.92
CA LEU A 462 -0.18 12.98 24.65
C LEU A 462 -0.32 12.21 25.97
N HIS A 463 -1.45 11.54 26.15
CA HIS A 463 -1.71 10.64 27.27
C HIS A 463 -1.81 9.21 26.74
N GLU A 464 -1.03 8.30 27.31
CA GLU A 464 -1.00 6.90 26.88
C GLU A 464 -1.66 5.97 27.91
N ALA A 465 -2.43 5.01 27.39
CA ALA A 465 -3.02 3.91 28.15
C ALA A 465 -2.82 2.59 27.41
N SER A 466 -2.61 1.50 28.16
CA SER A 466 -2.56 0.15 27.62
C SER A 466 -3.51 -0.79 28.35
N LEU A 467 -4.12 -1.72 27.61
CA LEU A 467 -4.92 -2.82 28.19
C LEU A 467 -4.24 -4.15 27.90
N HIS A 468 -3.98 -4.91 28.95
CA HIS A 468 -3.36 -6.23 28.91
C HIS A 468 -4.35 -7.33 29.29
N GLU A 469 -5.32 -7.06 30.16
CA GLU A 469 -6.33 -8.04 30.59
C GLU A 469 -7.44 -8.28 29.55
N SER A 470 -7.86 -9.53 29.40
CA SER A 470 -8.92 -9.96 28.47
C SER A 470 -10.29 -9.87 29.13
N ILE A 471 -11.28 -9.33 28.41
CA ILE A 471 -12.68 -9.28 28.89
C ILE A 471 -13.50 -10.52 28.50
N ARG A 472 -12.92 -11.41 27.68
CA ARG A 472 -13.56 -12.62 27.11
C ARG A 472 -13.24 -13.91 27.85
N TYR A 473 -12.03 -14.03 28.37
CA TYR A 473 -11.48 -15.21 29.03
C TYR A 473 -10.50 -14.78 30.13
N GLY A 474 -10.25 -15.65 31.10
CA GLY A 474 -9.37 -15.40 32.23
C GLY A 474 -7.90 -15.20 31.83
N SER A 475 -7.17 -14.51 32.71
CA SER A 475 -5.74 -14.24 32.55
C SER A 475 -4.93 -15.53 32.41
N GLY A 476 -3.93 -15.53 31.51
CA GLY A 476 -3.02 -16.65 31.32
C GLY A 476 -3.60 -17.88 30.61
N ASP A 477 -4.66 -17.71 29.82
CA ASP A 477 -5.28 -18.78 29.03
C ASP A 477 -4.26 -19.54 28.15
N ALA A 478 -4.16 -20.85 28.34
CA ALA A 478 -3.17 -21.69 27.66
C ALA A 478 -3.40 -21.77 26.14
N VAL A 479 -4.66 -21.67 25.68
CA VAL A 479 -4.99 -21.65 24.25
C VAL A 479 -4.59 -20.32 23.62
N GLU A 480 -4.72 -19.18 24.33
CA GLU A 480 -4.19 -17.91 23.84
C GLU A 480 -2.67 -17.97 23.65
N LYS A 481 -1.97 -18.42 24.70
CA LYS A 481 -0.51 -18.49 24.68
C LYS A 481 0.01 -19.38 23.55
N TRP A 482 -0.57 -20.55 23.38
CA TRP A 482 -0.25 -21.45 22.26
C TRP A 482 -0.50 -20.78 20.90
N LEU A 483 -1.60 -20.06 20.73
CA LEU A 483 -1.93 -19.37 19.48
C LEU A 483 -0.93 -18.24 19.18
N ASN A 484 -0.54 -17.45 20.18
CA ASN A 484 0.43 -16.37 20.03
C ASN A 484 1.83 -16.89 19.73
N GLU A 485 2.24 -18.01 20.35
CA GLU A 485 3.50 -18.71 20.05
C GLU A 485 3.46 -19.28 18.62
N LEU A 486 2.44 -20.07 18.25
CA LEU A 486 2.29 -20.64 16.91
C LEU A 486 2.27 -19.56 15.81
N LEU A 487 1.58 -18.44 16.01
CA LEU A 487 1.47 -17.38 15.02
C LEU A 487 2.55 -16.30 15.13
N CYS A 488 3.48 -16.44 16.08
CA CYS A 488 4.56 -15.50 16.36
C CYS A 488 4.08 -14.04 16.57
N LEU A 489 2.96 -13.87 17.28
CA LEU A 489 2.36 -12.55 17.53
C LEU A 489 3.08 -11.78 18.64
N ASP A 490 3.75 -12.48 19.55
CA ASP A 490 4.46 -11.92 20.72
C ASP A 490 5.81 -11.28 20.34
N CYS A 491 5.73 -10.18 19.58
CA CYS A 491 6.88 -9.46 19.05
C CYS A 491 7.72 -8.73 20.13
N LEU A 492 7.40 -8.86 21.42
CA LEU A 492 8.02 -8.07 22.50
C LEU A 492 9.53 -8.35 22.68
N ASN A 493 9.99 -9.53 22.26
CA ASN A 493 11.37 -9.97 22.39
C ASN A 493 12.27 -9.52 21.21
N ILE A 494 12.37 -8.20 20.99
CA ILE A 494 13.54 -7.63 20.31
C ILE A 494 14.53 -7.24 21.42
N PRO A 495 15.55 -8.07 21.72
CA PRO A 495 16.60 -7.65 22.64
C PRO A 495 17.28 -6.40 22.04
N ARG A 496 17.59 -5.43 22.90
CA ARG A 496 18.47 -4.33 22.49
C ARG A 496 19.91 -4.80 22.67
N LEU A 497 20.74 -4.62 21.64
CA LEU A 497 22.19 -4.73 21.77
C LEU A 497 22.70 -3.75 22.84
N ILE A 498 23.01 -4.28 24.03
CA ILE A 498 23.68 -3.57 25.13
C ILE A 498 25.18 -3.39 24.81
N SER A 499 25.75 -4.32 24.04
CA SER A 499 27.07 -4.19 23.42
C SER A 499 26.93 -3.45 22.09
N GLY A 500 27.76 -2.43 21.83
CA GLY A 500 27.62 -1.54 20.67
C GLY A 500 27.54 -2.26 19.31
N CYS A 501 26.80 -1.67 18.37
CA CYS A 501 26.51 -2.29 17.08
C CYS A 501 27.79 -2.44 16.22
N PRO A 502 28.05 -3.61 15.59
CA PRO A 502 29.23 -3.81 14.75
C PRO A 502 29.13 -3.04 13.42
N LEU A 503 30.27 -2.74 12.83
CA LEU A 503 30.35 -2.08 11.52
C LEU A 503 29.62 -2.94 10.45
N PRO A 504 28.79 -2.35 9.56
CA PRO A 504 28.08 -3.11 8.54
C PRO A 504 28.98 -3.94 7.61
N GLN A 505 30.26 -3.58 7.46
CA GLN A 505 31.22 -4.31 6.65
C GLN A 505 31.64 -5.66 7.25
N THR A 506 31.63 -5.81 8.59
CA THR A 506 31.98 -7.07 9.27
C THR A 506 30.79 -8.01 9.46
N CYS A 507 29.61 -7.60 9.00
CA CYS A 507 28.39 -8.40 9.04
C CYS A 507 28.24 -9.21 7.75
N ASP A 508 27.94 -10.49 7.92
CA ASP A 508 27.77 -11.46 6.84
C ASP A 508 26.32 -11.91 6.72
N LEU A 509 25.96 -12.30 5.49
CA LEU A 509 24.62 -12.76 5.14
C LEU A 509 24.63 -14.30 5.12
N TYR A 510 23.65 -14.90 5.81
CA TYR A 510 23.46 -16.35 5.91
C TYR A 510 22.16 -16.76 5.24
N TYR A 511 22.15 -17.91 4.57
CA TYR A 511 20.93 -18.52 4.07
C TYR A 511 20.25 -19.34 5.18
N VAL A 512 18.94 -19.17 5.36
CA VAL A 512 18.18 -19.90 6.38
C VAL A 512 17.51 -21.11 5.76
N ASN A 513 17.79 -22.29 6.29
CA ASN A 513 17.08 -23.50 5.87
C ASN A 513 15.67 -23.54 6.51
N ARG A 514 14.65 -23.63 5.66
CA ARG A 514 13.24 -23.54 6.04
C ARG A 514 12.73 -24.81 6.73
N ASP A 515 13.17 -25.99 6.30
CA ASP A 515 12.77 -27.26 6.90
C ASP A 515 13.19 -27.35 8.38
N THR A 516 14.37 -26.82 8.69
CA THR A 516 14.95 -26.74 10.04
C THR A 516 14.42 -25.56 10.87
N LEU A 517 13.94 -24.52 10.20
CA LEU A 517 13.28 -23.37 10.86
C LEU A 517 11.89 -23.77 11.38
N PHE A 518 11.16 -24.59 10.61
CA PHE A 518 9.77 -24.96 10.90
C PHE A 518 9.61 -26.30 11.63
N CYS A 519 10.68 -27.02 11.98
CA CYS A 519 10.63 -28.30 12.70
C CYS A 519 10.15 -28.23 14.18
N TYR A 520 9.70 -27.06 14.65
CA TYR A 520 9.20 -26.79 16.01
C TYR A 520 10.18 -27.15 17.15
N HIS A 521 11.49 -27.11 16.89
CA HIS A 521 12.50 -27.19 17.94
C HIS A 521 12.62 -25.86 18.72
N LYS A 522 12.86 -25.91 20.04
CA LYS A 522 12.89 -24.74 20.95
C LYS A 522 13.84 -23.63 20.48
N ALA A 523 15.01 -23.98 19.92
CA ALA A 523 15.96 -22.99 19.41
C ALA A 523 15.52 -22.39 18.06
N SER A 524 15.00 -23.23 17.15
CA SER A 524 14.46 -22.79 15.85
C SER A 524 13.24 -21.88 16.04
N GLU A 525 12.35 -22.21 16.97
CA GLU A 525 11.19 -21.42 17.33
C GLU A 525 11.61 -20.06 17.92
N ALA A 526 12.59 -20.02 18.84
CA ALA A 526 13.12 -18.75 19.36
C ALA A 526 13.76 -17.87 18.26
N PHE A 527 14.40 -18.48 17.25
CA PHE A 527 14.92 -17.76 16.09
C PHE A 527 13.80 -17.28 15.14
N LEU A 528 12.78 -18.10 14.90
CA LEU A 528 11.59 -17.76 14.11
C LEU A 528 10.81 -16.59 14.74
N GLN A 529 10.65 -16.58 16.07
CA GLN A 529 10.03 -15.47 16.81
C GLN A 529 10.81 -14.17 16.62
N ARG A 530 12.15 -14.18 16.71
CA ARG A 530 12.99 -12.99 16.43
C ARG A 530 12.83 -12.50 14.99
N LEU A 531 12.87 -13.41 14.03
CA LEU A 531 12.72 -13.12 12.60
C LEU A 531 11.34 -12.53 12.27
N MET A 532 10.26 -13.09 12.84
CA MET A 532 8.90 -12.56 12.64
C MET A 532 8.66 -11.24 13.39
N ALA A 533 9.18 -11.09 14.61
CA ALA A 533 9.14 -9.83 15.35
C ALA A 533 9.82 -8.70 14.56
N LEU A 534 10.94 -8.99 13.89
CA LEU A 534 11.62 -8.05 13.02
C LEU A 534 10.79 -7.66 11.78
N TYR A 535 10.13 -8.63 11.13
CA TYR A 535 9.19 -8.34 10.04
C TYR A 535 8.01 -7.47 10.49
N VAL A 536 7.45 -7.71 11.68
CA VAL A 536 6.32 -6.93 12.24
C VAL A 536 6.77 -5.52 12.68
N ALA A 537 8.03 -5.36 13.10
CA ALA A 537 8.59 -4.07 13.45
C ALA A 537 8.90 -3.19 12.22
N SER A 538 9.35 -3.79 11.11
CA SER A 538 9.77 -3.04 9.91
C SER A 538 8.61 -2.68 8.96
N HIS A 539 7.65 -3.58 8.76
CA HIS A 539 6.56 -3.41 7.79
C HIS A 539 5.33 -2.71 8.38
N TYR A 540 4.60 -1.96 7.55
CA TYR A 540 3.36 -1.27 7.96
C TYR A 540 2.19 -2.22 8.22
N LYS A 541 2.08 -3.31 7.44
CA LYS A 541 1.06 -4.34 7.62
C LYS A 541 1.62 -5.71 7.27
N ASN A 542 1.52 -6.63 8.21
CA ASN A 542 1.71 -8.07 7.98
C ASN A 542 0.38 -8.81 8.16
N SER A 543 0.34 -10.08 7.78
CA SER A 543 -0.73 -11.01 8.14
C SER A 543 -0.12 -12.32 8.66
N PRO A 544 -0.74 -13.04 9.60
CA PRO A 544 -0.30 -14.38 9.96
C PRO A 544 -0.24 -15.35 8.76
N ASN A 545 -1.00 -15.08 7.70
CA ASN A 545 -0.92 -15.85 6.45
C ASN A 545 0.44 -15.70 5.73
N ASP A 546 1.21 -14.65 6.03
CA ASP A 546 2.58 -14.48 5.52
C ASP A 546 3.51 -15.57 6.06
N LEU A 547 3.26 -16.07 7.29
CA LEU A 547 4.01 -17.17 7.90
C LEU A 547 3.80 -18.49 7.14
N GLN A 548 2.56 -18.74 6.69
CA GLN A 548 2.23 -19.87 5.83
C GLN A 548 2.88 -19.74 4.44
N MET A 549 2.87 -18.54 3.85
CA MET A 549 3.57 -18.27 2.59
C MET A 549 5.08 -18.49 2.71
N LEU A 550 5.68 -18.03 3.81
CA LEU A 550 7.12 -18.12 4.07
C LEU A 550 7.59 -19.56 4.38
N SER A 551 6.69 -20.44 4.83
CA SER A 551 6.95 -21.86 5.11
C SER A 551 6.68 -22.77 3.91
N ASP A 552 5.48 -22.72 3.34
CA ASP A 552 5.03 -23.71 2.36
C ASP A 552 5.50 -23.39 0.92
N ALA A 553 5.54 -22.12 0.51
CA ALA A 553 5.72 -21.75 -0.89
C ALA A 553 7.18 -21.99 -1.38
N PRO A 554 7.40 -22.86 -2.39
CA PRO A 554 8.74 -23.34 -2.74
C PRO A 554 9.71 -22.25 -3.18
N ALA A 555 9.25 -21.30 -4.00
CA ALA A 555 10.06 -20.22 -4.59
C ALA A 555 10.66 -19.21 -3.59
N HIS A 556 10.27 -19.24 -2.31
CA HIS A 556 10.73 -18.26 -1.32
C HIS A 556 12.04 -18.65 -0.65
N HIS A 557 13.03 -17.76 -0.69
CA HIS A 557 14.30 -17.88 0.03
C HIS A 557 14.42 -16.81 1.12
N LEU A 558 15.10 -17.18 2.21
CA LEU A 558 15.30 -16.34 3.39
C LEU A 558 16.78 -16.16 3.66
N PHE A 559 17.19 -14.90 3.82
CA PHE A 559 18.56 -14.53 4.13
C PHE A 559 18.59 -13.64 5.37
N CYS A 560 19.47 -13.95 6.33
CA CYS A 560 19.63 -13.21 7.57
C CYS A 560 21.02 -12.58 7.63
N LEU A 561 21.08 -11.27 7.86
CA LEU A 561 22.33 -10.56 8.14
C LEU A 561 22.61 -10.68 9.65
N LEU A 562 23.73 -11.30 9.99
CA LEU A 562 24.15 -11.55 11.37
C LEU A 562 25.42 -10.78 11.70
N PRO A 563 25.63 -10.39 12.97
CA PRO A 563 26.94 -9.91 13.42
C PRO A 563 27.97 -11.05 13.34
N PRO A 564 29.28 -10.75 13.30
CA PRO A 564 30.30 -11.79 13.36
C PRO A 564 30.17 -12.55 14.69
N VAL A 565 29.87 -13.85 14.62
CA VAL A 565 29.66 -14.69 15.80
C VAL A 565 31.02 -15.14 16.33
N PRO A 566 31.40 -14.77 17.57
CA PRO A 566 32.62 -15.30 18.17
C PRO A 566 32.46 -16.81 18.42
N PRO A 567 33.45 -17.66 18.07
CA PRO A 567 33.33 -19.11 18.15
C PRO A 567 33.18 -19.66 19.60
N THR A 568 33.27 -18.78 20.60
CA THR A 568 33.16 -19.09 22.03
C THR A 568 31.75 -18.94 22.59
N GLN A 569 30.78 -18.39 21.84
CA GLN A 569 29.40 -18.19 22.33
C GLN A 569 28.40 -19.15 21.68
N ASN A 570 27.89 -20.11 22.45
CA ASN A 570 26.73 -20.96 22.11
C ASN A 570 25.37 -20.22 22.27
N SER A 571 25.35 -18.90 22.09
CA SER A 571 24.13 -18.10 22.15
C SER A 571 23.49 -17.97 20.75
N LEU A 572 22.16 -17.93 20.68
CA LEU A 572 21.48 -17.67 19.41
C LEU A 572 21.84 -16.25 18.92
N PRO A 573 22.40 -16.09 17.70
CA PRO A 573 22.81 -14.79 17.19
C PRO A 573 21.62 -13.84 17.04
N GLU A 574 21.89 -12.54 17.16
CA GLU A 574 20.89 -11.52 16.92
C GLU A 574 20.74 -11.25 15.41
N VAL A 575 19.50 -11.06 14.96
CA VAL A 575 19.17 -10.86 13.55
C VAL A 575 19.07 -9.37 13.27
N LEU A 576 20.08 -8.79 12.62
CA LEU A 576 20.16 -7.35 12.35
C LEU A 576 19.25 -6.94 11.19
N ALA A 577 19.21 -7.77 10.14
CA ALA A 577 18.34 -7.60 8.99
C ALA A 577 17.94 -8.96 8.40
N VAL A 578 16.75 -9.03 7.78
CA VAL A 578 16.27 -10.19 7.03
C VAL A 578 15.82 -9.76 5.64
N VAL A 579 16.17 -10.54 4.63
CA VAL A 579 15.70 -10.36 3.25
C VAL A 579 14.93 -11.61 2.81
N GLN A 580 13.70 -11.40 2.34
CA GLN A 580 12.88 -12.42 1.69
C GLN A 580 12.98 -12.24 0.18
N VAL A 581 13.48 -13.25 -0.52
CA VAL A 581 13.47 -13.35 -1.98
C VAL A 581 12.39 -14.34 -2.39
N CYS A 582 11.80 -14.14 -3.56
CA CYS A 582 10.91 -15.05 -4.24
C CYS A 582 11.43 -15.17 -5.67
N LEU A 583 11.74 -16.38 -6.12
CA LEU A 583 12.06 -16.63 -7.52
C LEU A 583 10.77 -16.50 -8.35
N GLU A 584 10.81 -15.75 -9.44
CA GLU A 584 9.71 -15.52 -10.38
C GLU A 584 10.27 -15.60 -11.80
N GLY A 585 9.52 -16.14 -12.76
CA GLY A 585 9.95 -16.22 -14.16
C GLY A 585 9.89 -17.62 -14.75
N GLU A 586 10.66 -17.85 -15.81
CA GLU A 586 10.68 -19.11 -16.59
C GLU A 586 9.27 -19.53 -17.08
N ILE A 587 8.39 -18.56 -17.31
CA ILE A 587 7.00 -18.80 -17.73
C ILE A 587 6.99 -19.14 -19.22
N SER A 588 6.20 -20.15 -19.61
CA SER A 588 6.15 -20.54 -21.02
C SER A 588 5.55 -19.41 -21.88
N ARG A 589 6.18 -19.11 -23.03
CA ARG A 589 5.70 -18.08 -23.98
C ARG A 589 4.23 -18.30 -24.40
N GLN A 590 3.80 -19.57 -24.47
CA GLN A 590 2.41 -19.93 -24.75
C GLN A 590 1.46 -19.53 -23.60
N SER A 591 1.84 -19.75 -22.34
CA SER A 591 1.08 -19.28 -21.17
C SER A 591 0.99 -17.75 -21.13
N VAL A 592 2.06 -17.04 -21.46
CA VAL A 592 2.05 -15.56 -21.50
C VAL A 592 1.06 -15.05 -22.56
N LEU A 593 1.09 -15.60 -23.78
CA LEU A 593 0.15 -15.27 -24.84
C LEU A 593 -1.31 -15.67 -24.51
N ASN A 594 -1.52 -16.81 -23.85
CA ASN A 594 -2.83 -17.26 -23.38
C ASN A 594 -3.39 -16.34 -22.27
N SER A 595 -2.54 -15.81 -21.40
CA SER A 595 -2.91 -14.84 -20.36
C SER A 595 -3.27 -13.48 -20.97
N LEU A 596 -2.44 -12.96 -21.89
CA LEU A 596 -2.70 -11.72 -22.63
C LEU A 596 -4.02 -11.78 -23.41
N SER A 597 -4.36 -12.92 -24.01
CA SER A 597 -5.59 -13.09 -24.79
C SER A 597 -6.84 -13.44 -23.97
N ARG A 598 -6.71 -14.13 -22.83
CA ARG A 598 -7.84 -14.59 -21.99
C ARG A 598 -8.01 -13.85 -20.67
N GLY A 599 -7.11 -12.93 -20.32
CA GLY A 599 -7.10 -12.17 -19.07
C GLY A 599 -6.87 -13.01 -17.80
N LYS A 600 -6.46 -14.28 -17.93
CA LYS A 600 -6.27 -15.20 -16.80
C LYS A 600 -4.82 -15.17 -16.30
N LYS A 601 -4.58 -14.36 -15.28
CA LYS A 601 -3.29 -14.32 -14.57
C LYS A 601 -3.15 -15.55 -13.66
N ALA A 602 -2.04 -16.27 -13.80
CA ALA A 602 -1.65 -17.29 -12.82
C ALA A 602 -1.25 -16.62 -11.49
N SER A 603 -1.44 -17.32 -10.38
CA SER A 603 -1.09 -16.83 -9.05
C SER A 603 0.38 -17.12 -8.71
N GLY A 604 1.14 -16.08 -8.39
CA GLY A 604 2.54 -16.19 -7.94
C GLY A 604 3.39 -15.03 -8.45
N ASP A 605 3.67 -15.05 -9.75
CA ASP A 605 4.66 -14.24 -10.47
C ASP A 605 4.20 -12.81 -10.75
N LEU A 606 4.36 -11.90 -9.78
CA LEU A 606 3.86 -10.53 -9.91
C LEU A 606 4.61 -9.74 -10.98
N ILE A 607 5.94 -9.82 -11.01
CA ILE A 607 6.76 -8.96 -11.88
C ILE A 607 6.63 -9.39 -13.35
N PRO A 608 6.80 -10.67 -13.73
CA PRO A 608 6.57 -11.13 -15.11
C PRO A 608 5.18 -10.73 -15.63
N TRP A 609 4.11 -11.02 -14.88
CA TRP A 609 2.75 -10.65 -15.32
C TRP A 609 2.54 -9.15 -15.46
N THR A 610 3.09 -8.33 -14.56
CA THR A 610 2.91 -6.86 -14.62
C THR A 610 3.69 -6.24 -15.77
N VAL A 611 4.93 -6.68 -16.01
CA VAL A 611 5.77 -6.13 -17.08
C VAL A 611 5.24 -6.58 -18.45
N SER A 612 4.97 -7.87 -18.65
CA SER A 612 4.41 -8.37 -19.92
C SER A 612 3.03 -7.78 -20.24
N GLU A 613 2.18 -7.46 -19.24
CA GLU A 613 0.91 -6.76 -19.47
C GLU A 613 1.11 -5.28 -19.88
N GLN A 614 2.09 -4.58 -19.31
CA GLN A 614 2.29 -3.15 -19.54
C GLN A 614 3.10 -2.84 -20.81
N PHE A 615 4.06 -3.69 -21.16
CA PHE A 615 4.89 -3.53 -22.36
C PHE A 615 4.45 -4.44 -23.52
N GLN A 616 3.51 -5.36 -23.29
CA GLN A 616 3.06 -6.37 -24.26
C GLN A 616 4.20 -7.28 -24.77
N ASP A 617 5.25 -7.40 -23.96
CA ASP A 617 6.46 -8.16 -24.25
C ASP A 617 6.33 -9.58 -23.68
N PRO A 618 6.24 -10.62 -24.53
CA PRO A 618 6.18 -12.01 -24.09
C PRO A 618 7.55 -12.57 -23.68
N ASP A 619 8.66 -11.96 -24.13
CA ASP A 619 10.01 -12.50 -23.96
C ASP A 619 10.53 -12.19 -22.55
N PHE A 620 10.16 -11.03 -21.98
CA PHE A 620 10.43 -10.73 -20.56
C PHE A 620 9.86 -11.80 -19.60
N GLY A 621 8.72 -12.40 -19.93
CA GLY A 621 8.11 -13.45 -19.09
C GLY A 621 8.91 -14.76 -19.03
N SER A 622 9.81 -14.98 -19.99
CA SER A 622 10.68 -16.16 -20.06
C SER A 622 11.98 -16.03 -19.27
N LEU A 623 12.39 -14.81 -18.91
CA LEU A 623 13.57 -14.53 -18.08
C LEU A 623 13.40 -15.09 -16.66
N SER A 624 14.52 -15.40 -16.00
CA SER A 624 14.53 -15.87 -14.61
C SER A 624 14.90 -14.73 -13.65
N GLY A 625 14.09 -14.48 -12.63
CA GLY A 625 14.17 -13.27 -11.81
C GLY A 625 14.01 -13.48 -10.31
N GLY A 626 14.73 -12.68 -9.52
CA GLY A 626 14.61 -12.67 -8.06
C GLY A 626 13.81 -11.47 -7.56
N ARG A 627 12.56 -11.66 -7.16
CA ARG A 627 11.77 -10.62 -6.49
C ARG A 627 12.14 -10.55 -5.00
N VAL A 628 12.77 -9.45 -4.57
CA VAL A 628 12.89 -9.13 -3.15
C VAL A 628 11.52 -8.68 -2.63
N VAL A 629 10.82 -9.59 -1.93
CA VAL A 629 9.46 -9.38 -1.42
C VAL A 629 9.46 -8.48 -0.19
N ARG A 630 10.41 -8.71 0.72
CA ARG A 630 10.53 -7.99 2.00
C ARG A 630 11.99 -7.79 2.38
N ILE A 631 12.28 -6.61 2.91
CA ILE A 631 13.53 -6.31 3.60
C ILE A 631 13.19 -5.71 4.96
N ALA A 632 13.58 -6.41 6.02
CA ALA A 632 13.35 -6.03 7.39
C ALA A 632 14.68 -5.64 8.03
N VAL A 633 14.77 -4.42 8.57
CA VAL A 633 15.90 -3.92 9.35
C VAL A 633 15.34 -3.41 10.67
N ASN A 634 16.02 -3.71 11.78
CA ASN A 634 15.58 -3.32 13.12
C ASN A 634 15.37 -1.79 13.17
N PRO A 635 14.19 -1.28 13.59
CA PRO A 635 13.92 0.15 13.69
C PRO A 635 15.01 0.94 14.42
N ASP A 636 15.57 0.38 15.50
CA ASP A 636 16.63 1.01 16.30
C ASP A 636 17.96 1.15 15.53
N TYR A 637 18.17 0.39 14.44
CA TYR A 637 19.38 0.38 13.60
C TYR A 637 19.16 0.96 12.19
N GLN A 638 18.04 1.65 11.96
CA GLN A 638 17.77 2.32 10.69
C GLN A 638 18.72 3.50 10.48
N GLY A 639 19.18 3.69 9.25
CA GLY A 639 20.17 4.72 8.88
C GLY A 639 21.63 4.25 8.91
N MET A 640 21.98 3.20 9.66
CA MET A 640 23.36 2.69 9.76
C MET A 640 23.86 1.93 8.51
N GLY A 641 22.96 1.49 7.62
CA GLY A 641 23.33 0.90 6.32
C GLY A 641 23.32 -0.63 6.21
N TYR A 642 22.87 -1.36 7.24
CA TYR A 642 22.74 -2.83 7.22
C TYR A 642 21.89 -3.34 6.04
N GLY A 643 20.77 -2.70 5.72
CA GLY A 643 19.94 -3.08 4.57
C GLY A 643 20.65 -2.93 3.21
N SER A 644 21.51 -1.93 3.06
CA SER A 644 22.34 -1.77 1.85
C SER A 644 23.44 -2.84 1.76
N ARG A 645 24.07 -3.22 2.89
CA ARG A 645 25.03 -4.34 2.94
C ARG A 645 24.37 -5.65 2.55
N ALA A 646 23.19 -5.96 3.11
CA ALA A 646 22.45 -7.18 2.81
C ALA A 646 22.12 -7.29 1.31
N LEU A 647 21.68 -6.20 0.68
CA LEU A 647 21.43 -6.19 -0.77
C LEU A 647 22.70 -6.30 -1.63
N GLN A 648 23.83 -5.75 -1.18
CA GLN A 648 25.12 -5.90 -1.87
C GLN A 648 25.62 -7.35 -1.84
N LEU A 649 25.57 -8.00 -0.67
CA LEU A 649 25.94 -9.41 -0.52
C LEU A 649 25.00 -10.34 -1.31
N LEU A 650 23.69 -10.07 -1.28
CA LEU A 650 22.69 -10.80 -2.07
C LEU A 650 22.91 -10.63 -3.58
N GLN A 651 23.26 -9.42 -4.04
CA GLN A 651 23.64 -9.20 -5.43
C GLN A 651 24.88 -10.02 -5.80
N MET A 652 25.96 -9.94 -5.01
CA MET A 652 27.19 -10.71 -5.25
C MET A 652 26.95 -12.23 -5.25
N TYR A 653 25.97 -12.72 -4.49
CA TYR A 653 25.59 -14.13 -4.45
C TYR A 653 24.95 -14.60 -5.76
N TYR A 654 23.93 -13.88 -6.25
CA TYR A 654 23.28 -14.23 -7.53
C TYR A 654 24.12 -13.90 -8.77
N GLU A 655 25.07 -12.96 -8.67
CA GLU A 655 26.13 -12.73 -9.67
C GLU A 655 27.23 -13.82 -9.67
N GLY A 656 27.17 -14.81 -8.77
CA GLY A 656 28.15 -15.91 -8.71
C GLY A 656 29.54 -15.49 -8.23
N LYS A 657 29.70 -14.33 -7.58
CA LYS A 657 31.00 -13.77 -7.17
C LYS A 657 31.57 -14.38 -5.87
N PHE A 658 30.86 -15.33 -5.26
CA PHE A 658 31.36 -16.08 -4.12
C PHE A 658 32.02 -17.39 -4.58
N PRO A 659 33.24 -17.71 -4.11
CA PRO A 659 33.82 -19.02 -4.34
C PRO A 659 33.01 -20.09 -3.60
N THR A 660 32.39 -21.00 -4.35
CA THR A 660 31.81 -22.23 -3.82
C THR A 660 32.92 -23.22 -3.48
N MET A 661 32.93 -23.75 -2.26
CA MET A 661 34.02 -24.61 -1.76
C MET A 661 33.86 -26.09 -2.19
N ASP A 662 32.67 -26.49 -2.64
CA ASP A 662 32.36 -27.86 -3.04
C ASP A 662 32.32 -28.00 -4.57
N GLU A 663 33.37 -28.58 -5.16
CA GLU A 663 33.35 -29.03 -6.57
C GLU A 663 32.61 -30.37 -6.76
N ASN A 664 32.29 -31.09 -5.67
CA ASN A 664 31.65 -32.41 -5.70
C ASN A 664 30.59 -32.58 -4.60
N SER A 665 29.36 -32.11 -4.84
CA SER A 665 28.17 -32.62 -4.14
C SER A 665 26.95 -32.68 -5.07
N GLN A 666 26.08 -33.64 -4.80
CA GLN A 666 25.16 -34.26 -5.77
C GLN A 666 23.90 -33.43 -6.07
N PRO A 667 23.19 -33.71 -7.19
CA PRO A 667 21.89 -33.12 -7.44
C PRO A 667 20.92 -33.40 -6.28
N ASN A 668 20.30 -32.34 -5.77
CA ASN A 668 19.04 -32.31 -5.04
C ASN A 668 18.59 -33.64 -4.40
N HIS A 669 19.02 -33.91 -3.16
CA HIS A 669 18.22 -34.70 -2.22
C HIS A 669 16.96 -33.91 -1.79
N THR A 670 16.15 -33.47 -2.76
CA THR A 670 14.78 -32.95 -2.57
C THR A 670 13.73 -34.02 -2.88
N GLY A 671 14.17 -35.25 -3.18
CA GLY A 671 13.32 -36.42 -3.03
C GLY A 671 13.01 -36.65 -1.56
N ILE A 672 11.82 -36.26 -1.13
CA ILE A 672 11.26 -36.72 0.14
C ILE A 672 11.28 -38.25 0.09
N THR A 673 12.01 -38.90 0.99
CA THR A 673 11.76 -40.31 1.31
C THR A 673 10.34 -40.37 1.84
N SER A 674 9.40 -40.75 0.97
CA SER A 674 8.03 -41.04 1.35
C SER A 674 8.10 -42.10 2.43
N VAL A 675 7.81 -41.71 3.67
CA VAL A 675 7.73 -42.66 4.79
C VAL A 675 6.73 -43.73 4.36
N SER A 676 7.21 -44.97 4.20
CA SER A 676 6.37 -46.11 3.86
C SER A 676 5.32 -46.27 4.95
N SER A 677 4.10 -45.82 4.65
CA SER A 677 2.99 -45.71 5.58
C SER A 677 2.25 -47.04 5.72
N GLU A 678 3.00 -48.11 5.96
CA GLU A 678 2.46 -49.44 6.23
C GLU A 678 2.31 -49.65 7.74
N ALA A 679 1.04 -49.64 8.17
CA ALA A 679 0.53 -50.18 9.43
C ALA A 679 1.13 -49.65 10.77
N VAL A 680 0.75 -48.43 11.16
CA VAL A 680 0.72 -48.04 12.60
C VAL A 680 -0.69 -47.59 12.96
N SER A 681 -1.22 -48.08 14.08
CA SER A 681 -2.55 -47.74 14.58
C SER A 681 -2.55 -46.36 15.27
N LEU A 682 -3.65 -45.58 15.13
CA LEU A 682 -3.79 -44.23 15.72
C LEU A 682 -3.50 -44.13 17.22
N LEU A 683 -3.64 -45.24 17.96
CA LEU A 683 -3.40 -45.31 19.40
C LEU A 683 -1.90 -45.46 19.77
N GLU A 684 -1.05 -45.83 18.81
CA GLU A 684 0.39 -46.12 18.98
C GLU A 684 1.30 -45.08 18.30
N GLU A 685 0.73 -44.12 17.55
CA GLU A 685 1.50 -43.09 16.85
C GLU A 685 2.10 -42.05 17.82
N VAL A 686 3.39 -42.18 18.11
CA VAL A 686 4.18 -41.11 18.76
C VAL A 686 4.69 -40.12 17.72
N ILE A 687 4.33 -38.85 17.88
CA ILE A 687 4.76 -37.77 16.99
C ILE A 687 6.11 -37.21 17.47
N THR A 688 7.18 -37.45 16.73
CA THR A 688 8.53 -36.93 17.04
C THR A 688 9.07 -36.02 15.92
N PRO A 689 9.87 -34.99 16.24
CA PRO A 689 10.62 -34.24 15.24
C PRO A 689 11.53 -35.15 14.37
N ARG A 690 11.88 -34.68 13.17
CA ARG A 690 12.78 -35.37 12.25
C ARG A 690 14.16 -35.59 12.90
N ARG A 691 14.71 -36.80 12.74
CA ARG A 691 15.96 -37.22 13.43
C ARG A 691 17.23 -36.72 12.76
N GLU A 692 17.21 -36.57 11.45
CA GLU A 692 18.30 -35.98 10.67
C GLU A 692 17.79 -34.65 10.11
N LEU A 693 18.45 -33.56 10.52
CA LEU A 693 18.12 -32.20 10.13
C LEU A 693 19.40 -31.47 9.72
N PRO A 694 19.42 -30.80 8.56
CA PRO A 694 20.55 -29.94 8.18
C PRO A 694 20.74 -28.78 9.17
N PRO A 695 21.85 -28.02 9.11
CA PRO A 695 22.03 -26.83 9.93
C PRO A 695 21.00 -25.74 9.58
N LEU A 696 20.55 -25.00 10.59
CA LEU A 696 19.58 -23.91 10.45
C LEU A 696 20.09 -22.75 9.58
N LEU A 697 21.38 -22.47 9.68
CA LEU A 697 22.08 -21.39 9.00
C LEU A 697 23.18 -22.01 8.12
N LEU A 698 23.16 -21.67 6.83
CA LEU A 698 24.18 -22.03 5.85
C LEU A 698 24.90 -20.76 5.41
N LYS A 699 26.21 -20.82 5.22
CA LYS A 699 26.97 -19.72 4.61
C LYS A 699 26.70 -19.66 3.11
N LEU A 700 26.82 -18.47 2.53
CA LEU A 700 26.65 -18.29 1.08
C LEU A 700 27.72 -19.01 0.24
N SER A 701 28.86 -19.40 0.83
CA SER A 701 29.89 -20.23 0.20
C SER A 701 29.55 -21.73 0.15
N GLU A 702 28.59 -22.18 0.97
CA GLU A 702 28.17 -23.59 1.13
C GLU A 702 26.99 -23.95 0.22
N ARG A 703 26.34 -22.96 -0.41
CA ARG A 703 25.23 -23.16 -1.35
C ARG A 703 25.51 -22.45 -2.66
N ARG A 704 25.30 -23.16 -3.78
CA ARG A 704 25.31 -22.56 -5.13
C ARG A 704 24.03 -21.76 -5.36
N ALA A 705 24.17 -20.56 -5.91
CA ALA A 705 23.04 -19.72 -6.31
C ALA A 705 22.36 -20.22 -7.60
N GLU A 706 21.04 -20.03 -7.69
CA GLU A 706 20.31 -20.08 -8.96
C GLU A 706 20.80 -18.97 -9.90
N ARG A 707 20.82 -19.24 -11.22
CA ARG A 707 21.12 -18.20 -12.22
C ARG A 707 19.90 -17.28 -12.36
N LEU A 708 20.09 -15.98 -12.22
CA LEU A 708 19.05 -14.97 -12.36
C LEU A 708 19.51 -13.83 -13.27
N ASP A 709 18.60 -13.35 -14.12
CA ASP A 709 18.85 -12.26 -15.07
C ASP A 709 18.60 -10.89 -14.42
N TYR A 710 17.60 -10.81 -13.54
CA TYR A 710 17.22 -9.57 -12.85
C TYR A 710 16.84 -9.78 -11.37
N LEU A 711 17.03 -8.72 -10.57
CA LEU A 711 16.38 -8.53 -9.28
C LEU A 711 15.29 -7.48 -9.38
N GLY A 712 14.12 -7.79 -8.82
CA GLY A 712 12.95 -6.92 -8.80
C GLY A 712 12.47 -6.61 -7.39
N VAL A 713 11.84 -5.45 -7.21
CA VAL A 713 11.15 -5.07 -5.96
C VAL A 713 9.76 -4.53 -6.28
N SER A 714 8.80 -4.80 -5.41
CA SER A 714 7.45 -4.23 -5.46
C SER A 714 7.06 -3.70 -4.08
N TYR A 715 6.86 -2.39 -3.95
CA TYR A 715 6.63 -1.75 -2.65
C TYR A 715 5.74 -0.49 -2.74
N GLY A 716 5.20 -0.06 -1.60
CA GLY A 716 4.44 1.20 -1.49
C GLY A 716 5.34 2.43 -1.59
N LEU A 717 5.06 3.31 -2.55
CA LEU A 717 5.95 4.41 -2.91
C LEU A 717 6.05 5.48 -1.80
N THR A 718 7.16 5.46 -1.08
CA THR A 718 7.57 6.51 -0.14
C THR A 718 8.92 7.12 -0.52
N ALA A 719 9.15 8.38 -0.15
CA ALA A 719 10.41 9.08 -0.43
C ALA A 719 11.64 8.38 0.20
N GLN A 720 11.48 7.81 1.39
CA GLN A 720 12.55 7.08 2.10
C GLN A 720 12.94 5.79 1.36
N LEU A 721 11.96 4.96 1.00
CA LEU A 721 12.22 3.70 0.28
C LEU A 721 12.72 3.97 -1.15
N LEU A 722 12.17 4.97 -1.85
CA LEU A 722 12.66 5.37 -3.18
C LEU A 722 14.14 5.79 -3.14
N LYS A 723 14.55 6.56 -2.12
CA LYS A 723 15.96 6.97 -1.93
C LYS A 723 16.85 5.76 -1.60
N PHE A 724 16.34 4.79 -0.85
CA PHE A 724 17.04 3.53 -0.56
C PHE A 724 17.27 2.68 -1.82
N TRP A 725 16.22 2.38 -2.58
CA TRP A 725 16.33 1.55 -3.79
C TRP A 725 17.15 2.22 -4.91
N LYS A 726 17.05 3.54 -5.07
CA LYS A 726 17.93 4.30 -6.00
C LYS A 726 19.40 4.27 -5.58
N LYS A 727 19.72 4.31 -4.27
CA LYS A 727 21.09 4.10 -3.77
C LYS A 727 21.60 2.69 -4.07
N ALA A 728 20.75 1.67 -3.94
CA ALA A 728 21.09 0.28 -4.32
C ALA A 728 21.20 0.06 -5.85
N GLY A 729 20.78 1.05 -6.64
CA GLY A 729 20.90 1.06 -8.10
C GLY A 729 19.75 0.40 -8.86
N TYR A 730 18.57 0.30 -8.24
CA TYR A 730 17.35 -0.16 -8.93
C TYR A 730 16.75 0.98 -9.76
N THR A 731 16.07 0.61 -10.85
CA THR A 731 15.45 1.53 -11.81
C THR A 731 13.92 1.37 -11.79
N PRO A 732 13.11 2.45 -11.75
CA PRO A 732 11.65 2.33 -11.78
C PRO A 732 11.16 1.90 -13.16
N VAL A 733 10.27 0.91 -13.22
CA VAL A 733 9.73 0.36 -14.48
C VAL A 733 8.21 0.50 -14.55
N TYR A 734 7.50 0.42 -13.41
CA TYR A 734 6.05 0.59 -13.36
C TYR A 734 5.59 1.24 -12.06
N LEU A 735 4.56 2.08 -12.15
CA LEU A 735 3.89 2.69 -11.00
C LEU A 735 2.37 2.60 -11.18
N ARG A 736 1.70 1.95 -10.23
CA ARG A 736 0.25 1.76 -10.28
C ARG A 736 -0.50 3.07 -10.04
N GLN A 737 -1.43 3.40 -10.93
CA GLN A 737 -2.23 4.64 -10.84
C GLN A 737 -3.19 4.62 -9.65
N THR A 738 -3.94 3.53 -9.43
CA THR A 738 -4.81 3.42 -8.25
C THR A 738 -3.96 3.24 -6.99
N PRO A 739 -4.10 4.09 -5.95
CA PRO A 739 -3.48 3.82 -4.66
C PRO A 739 -4.07 2.55 -4.03
N ASN A 740 -3.37 1.98 -3.07
CA ASN A 740 -3.87 0.86 -2.27
C ASN A 740 -4.69 1.40 -1.08
N ASP A 741 -5.96 1.06 -0.98
CA ASP A 741 -6.90 1.59 0.04
C ASP A 741 -6.38 1.45 1.48
N LEU A 742 -5.61 0.39 1.75
CA LEU A 742 -5.03 0.09 3.07
C LEU A 742 -3.85 0.98 3.48
N THR A 743 -3.10 1.53 2.53
CA THR A 743 -1.89 2.35 2.81
C THR A 743 -2.00 3.77 2.29
N GLY A 744 -2.92 4.06 1.38
CA GLY A 744 -2.96 5.30 0.61
C GLY A 744 -1.80 5.46 -0.38
N GLU A 745 -0.93 4.45 -0.50
CA GLU A 745 0.30 4.52 -1.29
C GLU A 745 0.14 3.80 -2.64
N HIS A 746 0.90 4.25 -3.63
CA HIS A 746 0.94 3.66 -4.96
C HIS A 746 2.00 2.56 -5.03
N SER A 747 1.66 1.39 -5.59
CA SER A 747 2.62 0.29 -5.76
C SER A 747 3.62 0.60 -6.88
N CYS A 748 4.90 0.67 -6.54
CA CYS A 748 6.02 0.88 -7.46
C CYS A 748 6.78 -0.43 -7.68
N VAL A 749 7.04 -0.78 -8.94
CA VAL A 749 7.93 -1.87 -9.34
C VAL A 749 9.24 -1.28 -9.86
N MET A 750 10.36 -1.71 -9.27
CA MET A 750 11.70 -1.33 -9.72
C MET A 750 12.54 -2.58 -10.02
N LEU A 751 13.30 -2.55 -11.11
CA LEU A 751 14.14 -3.65 -11.58
C LEU A 751 15.62 -3.26 -11.61
N LYS A 752 16.48 -4.28 -11.55
CA LYS A 752 17.93 -4.19 -11.67
C LYS A 752 18.44 -5.46 -12.34
N GLU A 753 19.22 -5.29 -13.39
CA GLU A 753 19.89 -6.38 -14.12
C GLU A 753 21.08 -6.93 -13.31
N LEU A 754 21.37 -8.23 -13.45
CA LEU A 754 22.47 -8.92 -12.74
C LEU A 754 23.64 -9.34 -13.63
N ASN A 755 23.43 -9.65 -14.90
CA ASN A 755 24.47 -10.17 -15.79
C ASN A 755 24.79 -9.18 -16.92
N THR A 756 25.88 -8.42 -16.78
CA THR A 756 26.37 -7.50 -17.83
C THR A 756 27.41 -8.11 -18.77
N ASP A 757 27.93 -9.30 -18.44
CA ASP A 757 29.29 -9.67 -18.86
C ASP A 757 29.36 -10.68 -20.04
N GLU A 758 28.25 -11.33 -20.45
CA GLU A 758 28.28 -12.35 -21.52
C GLU A 758 27.70 -11.93 -22.89
N THR A 759 26.84 -10.89 -22.99
CA THR A 759 26.41 -10.35 -24.31
C THR A 759 26.01 -8.87 -24.24
N SER A 760 26.84 -8.01 -24.86
CA SER A 760 26.65 -6.54 -24.90
C SER A 760 25.45 -6.06 -25.73
N GLU A 761 24.76 -6.95 -26.45
CA GLU A 761 23.62 -6.61 -27.32
C GLU A 761 22.25 -6.96 -26.71
N GLN A 762 22.18 -7.89 -25.75
CA GLN A 762 20.91 -8.29 -25.12
C GLN A 762 20.54 -7.40 -23.91
N SER A 763 21.51 -6.70 -23.31
CA SER A 763 21.37 -5.96 -22.04
C SER A 763 20.79 -4.53 -22.14
N GLN A 764 19.95 -4.26 -23.14
CA GLN A 764 19.33 -2.92 -23.33
C GLN A 764 17.83 -2.86 -23.00
N TRP A 765 17.16 -3.98 -22.72
CA TRP A 765 15.72 -4.02 -22.40
C TRP A 765 15.35 -3.11 -21.23
N LEU A 766 16.18 -3.07 -20.17
CA LEU A 766 15.94 -2.22 -19.00
C LEU A 766 16.04 -0.71 -19.33
N SER A 767 16.91 -0.34 -20.27
CA SER A 767 17.04 1.02 -20.78
C SER A 767 15.81 1.42 -21.62
N ALA A 768 15.31 0.50 -22.46
CA ALA A 768 14.09 0.69 -23.23
C ALA A 768 12.85 0.86 -22.33
N PHE A 769 12.68 -0.01 -21.33
CA PHE A 769 11.61 0.11 -20.34
C PHE A 769 11.70 1.40 -19.52
N TRP A 770 12.92 1.86 -19.17
CA TRP A 770 13.11 3.17 -18.52
C TRP A 770 12.71 4.35 -19.42
N LYS A 771 13.12 4.35 -20.70
CA LYS A 771 12.75 5.37 -21.69
C LYS A 771 11.23 5.48 -21.84
N ASP A 772 10.53 4.35 -21.94
CA ASP A 772 9.07 4.32 -22.07
C ASP A 772 8.34 4.64 -20.74
N PHE A 773 8.77 4.07 -19.61
CA PHE A 773 8.25 4.42 -18.28
C PHE A 773 8.32 5.93 -18.04
N ARG A 774 9.46 6.57 -18.37
CA ARG A 774 9.63 8.02 -18.25
C ARG A 774 8.63 8.78 -19.11
N ARG A 775 8.43 8.38 -20.37
CA ARG A 775 7.45 8.99 -21.28
C ARG A 775 6.02 8.86 -20.75
N ARG A 776 5.63 7.66 -20.29
CA ARG A 776 4.31 7.41 -19.67
C ARG A 776 4.14 8.18 -18.36
N PHE A 777 5.15 8.21 -17.49
CA PHE A 777 5.07 8.90 -16.21
C PHE A 777 4.88 10.42 -16.39
N LEU A 778 5.57 11.03 -17.35
CA LEU A 778 5.40 12.45 -17.69
C LEU A 778 4.00 12.81 -18.20
N SER A 779 3.30 11.89 -18.88
CA SER A 779 1.90 12.09 -19.28
C SER A 779 0.90 11.80 -18.14
N LEU A 780 1.25 10.93 -17.19
CA LEU A 780 0.41 10.56 -16.06
C LEU A 780 0.50 11.53 -14.86
N LEU A 781 1.53 12.40 -14.79
CA LEU A 781 1.76 13.35 -13.69
C LEU A 781 0.58 14.30 -13.42
N SER A 782 -0.20 14.65 -14.44
CA SER A 782 -1.34 15.57 -14.34
C SER A 782 -2.63 14.91 -13.84
N TYR A 783 -2.70 13.58 -13.83
CA TYR A 783 -3.87 12.81 -13.41
C TYR A 783 -3.78 12.47 -11.91
N GLN A 784 -3.83 11.18 -11.54
CA GLN A 784 -3.81 10.75 -10.14
C GLN A 784 -2.52 11.13 -9.40
N PHE A 785 -1.41 11.32 -10.12
CA PHE A 785 -0.12 11.69 -9.55
C PHE A 785 0.03 13.21 -9.30
N SER A 786 -1.01 14.01 -9.58
CA SER A 786 -1.08 15.41 -9.16
C SER A 786 -0.99 15.55 -7.63
N GLY A 787 -1.46 14.56 -6.86
CA GLY A 787 -1.35 14.55 -5.39
C GLY A 787 0.07 14.33 -4.84
N PHE A 788 1.07 14.00 -5.65
CA PHE A 788 2.44 13.79 -5.18
C PHE A 788 3.19 15.10 -4.94
N SER A 789 4.07 15.14 -3.92
CA SER A 789 4.98 16.27 -3.77
C SER A 789 5.94 16.35 -4.98
N PRO A 790 6.21 17.56 -5.52
CA PRO A 790 7.09 17.73 -6.67
C PRO A 790 8.51 17.19 -6.43
N SER A 791 8.99 17.21 -5.17
CA SER A 791 10.26 16.63 -4.75
C SER A 791 10.31 15.10 -4.88
N LEU A 792 9.20 14.41 -4.60
CA LEU A 792 9.07 12.97 -4.81
C LEU A 792 8.98 12.63 -6.30
N ALA A 793 8.16 13.35 -7.06
CA ALA A 793 8.03 13.15 -8.51
C ALA A 793 9.37 13.39 -9.26
N LEU A 794 10.10 14.45 -8.89
CA LEU A 794 11.47 14.71 -9.35
C LEU A 794 12.43 13.58 -8.96
N SER A 795 12.35 13.08 -7.72
CA SER A 795 13.18 11.97 -7.26
C SER A 795 12.94 10.70 -8.10
N ILE A 796 11.72 10.43 -8.55
CA ILE A 796 11.38 9.31 -9.44
C ILE A 796 12.08 9.48 -10.80
N LEU A 797 11.92 10.64 -11.44
CA LEU A 797 12.49 10.96 -12.76
C LEU A 797 14.02 10.95 -12.80
N GLN A 798 14.69 11.27 -11.68
CA GLN A 798 16.16 11.27 -11.64
C GLN A 798 16.72 9.85 -11.50
N ASN A 799 17.29 9.31 -12.59
CA ASN A 799 18.15 8.13 -12.56
C ASN A 799 19.60 8.54 -12.89
N LYS A 800 20.55 8.21 -12.01
CA LYS A 800 21.99 8.51 -12.20
C LYS A 800 22.77 7.40 -12.91
N LYS A 801 22.19 6.20 -13.04
CA LYS A 801 22.90 5.02 -13.59
C LYS A 801 22.69 4.82 -15.08
N SER A 802 21.52 5.15 -15.62
CA SER A 802 21.31 5.15 -17.08
C SER A 802 22.11 6.28 -17.70
N LYS A 803 23.12 5.94 -18.52
CA LYS A 803 23.69 6.88 -19.50
C LYS A 803 22.60 7.13 -20.54
N GLU A 804 21.91 8.24 -20.39
CA GLU A 804 20.83 8.63 -21.30
C GLU A 804 21.41 9.41 -22.46
N GLU A 805 21.14 8.97 -23.69
CA GLU A 805 21.48 9.68 -24.91
C GLU A 805 20.76 11.05 -24.93
N THR A 806 21.53 12.12 -25.01
CA THR A 806 21.03 13.49 -25.13
C THR A 806 20.78 13.82 -26.60
N SER A 807 19.54 13.71 -27.05
CA SER A 807 19.13 14.20 -28.37
C SER A 807 19.03 15.73 -28.36
N SER A 808 19.78 16.44 -29.19
CA SER A 808 19.62 17.88 -29.39
C SER A 808 18.40 18.18 -30.27
N LEU A 809 17.48 19.02 -29.80
CA LEU A 809 16.30 19.48 -30.54
C LEU A 809 16.70 20.18 -31.85
N SER A 810 16.06 19.80 -32.98
CA SER A 810 16.23 20.51 -34.25
C SER A 810 15.32 21.74 -34.35
N SER A 811 15.64 22.68 -35.25
CA SER A 811 14.77 23.84 -35.52
C SER A 811 13.37 23.43 -35.99
N SER A 812 13.29 22.35 -36.78
CA SER A 812 12.03 21.73 -37.22
C SER A 812 11.19 21.20 -36.06
N ASP A 813 11.79 20.54 -35.07
CA ASP A 813 11.07 20.05 -33.89
C ASP A 813 10.55 21.21 -33.03
N LEU A 814 11.33 22.29 -32.93
CA LEU A 814 10.95 23.49 -32.20
C LEU A 814 9.74 24.17 -32.85
N ALA A 815 9.74 24.29 -34.18
CA ALA A 815 8.62 24.81 -34.96
C ALA A 815 7.36 23.92 -34.93
N ALA A 816 7.53 22.60 -34.74
CA ALA A 816 6.41 21.67 -34.54
C ALA A 816 5.75 21.82 -33.15
N HIS A 817 6.51 22.21 -32.13
CA HIS A 817 6.03 22.39 -30.76
C HIS A 817 5.57 23.82 -30.40
N PHE A 818 6.16 24.85 -31.00
CA PHE A 818 5.88 26.26 -30.68
C PHE A 818 5.72 27.11 -31.94
N THR A 819 4.69 27.95 -31.96
CA THR A 819 4.61 28.97 -33.03
C THR A 819 5.55 30.15 -32.74
N PRO A 820 5.93 30.95 -33.75
CA PRO A 820 6.69 32.18 -33.53
C PRO A 820 6.01 33.18 -32.59
N TYR A 821 4.67 33.11 -32.46
CA TYR A 821 3.92 33.92 -31.50
C TYR A 821 4.14 33.45 -30.05
N ASP A 822 4.29 32.14 -29.83
CA ASP A 822 4.49 31.55 -28.51
C ASP A 822 5.88 31.83 -27.96
N LEU A 823 6.90 31.77 -28.82
CA LEU A 823 8.26 32.18 -28.46
C LEU A 823 8.30 33.66 -28.07
N ARG A 824 7.58 34.53 -28.81
CA ARG A 824 7.43 35.94 -28.44
C ARG A 824 6.66 36.14 -27.13
N ARG A 825 5.67 35.31 -26.81
CA ARG A 825 4.97 35.35 -25.50
C ARG A 825 5.89 34.99 -24.34
N LEU A 826 6.71 33.94 -24.50
CA LEU A 826 7.74 33.57 -23.52
C LEU A 826 8.78 34.68 -23.33
N GLU A 827 9.19 35.35 -24.42
CA GLU A 827 10.10 36.50 -24.36
C GLU A 827 9.49 37.71 -23.63
N LEU A 828 8.22 38.05 -23.89
CA LEU A 828 7.53 39.14 -23.17
C LEU A 828 7.42 38.86 -21.66
N TYR A 829 7.17 37.60 -21.28
CA TYR A 829 7.18 37.17 -19.88
C TYR A 829 8.59 37.24 -19.25
N SER A 830 9.62 36.81 -19.98
CA SER A 830 11.02 36.86 -19.52
C SER A 830 11.52 38.30 -19.26
N ARG A 831 10.93 39.28 -19.96
CA ARG A 831 11.11 40.72 -19.77
C ARG A 831 10.19 41.34 -18.69
N ASN A 832 9.43 40.54 -17.94
CA ASN A 832 8.47 40.94 -16.90
C ASN A 832 7.31 41.85 -17.39
N MET A 833 6.98 41.87 -18.68
CA MET A 833 5.93 42.74 -19.22
C MET A 833 4.52 42.13 -19.17
N VAL A 834 4.39 40.86 -18.79
CA VAL A 834 3.14 40.09 -18.82
C VAL A 834 3.07 39.13 -17.63
N ASP A 835 1.87 38.85 -17.15
CA ASP A 835 1.61 37.86 -16.10
C ASP A 835 1.83 36.42 -16.54
N TYR A 836 2.12 35.55 -15.56
CA TYR A 836 2.42 34.13 -15.80
C TYR A 836 1.24 33.37 -16.45
N HIS A 837 0.00 33.79 -16.21
CA HIS A 837 -1.20 33.23 -16.83
C HIS A 837 -1.12 33.18 -18.36
N LEU A 838 -0.42 34.14 -19.00
CA LEU A 838 -0.30 34.21 -20.47
C LEU A 838 0.72 33.21 -21.04
N ILE A 839 1.45 32.47 -20.21
CA ILE A 839 2.38 31.41 -20.65
C ILE A 839 2.02 30.02 -20.11
N MET A 840 0.97 29.90 -19.29
CA MET A 840 0.57 28.64 -18.61
C MET A 840 0.23 27.50 -19.58
N ASP A 841 -0.23 27.81 -20.78
CA ASP A 841 -0.47 26.88 -21.89
C ASP A 841 0.83 26.34 -22.52
N LEU A 842 1.93 27.08 -22.42
CA LEU A 842 3.23 26.74 -23.00
C LEU A 842 4.12 25.94 -22.03
N VAL A 843 3.99 26.17 -20.72
CA VAL A 843 4.79 25.49 -19.68
C VAL A 843 4.76 23.95 -19.80
N PRO A 844 3.62 23.28 -20.06
CA PRO A 844 3.58 21.81 -20.16
C PRO A 844 4.43 21.26 -21.32
N ALA A 845 4.45 21.96 -22.46
CA ALA A 845 5.29 21.59 -23.60
C ALA A 845 6.77 21.76 -23.25
N VAL A 846 7.17 22.94 -22.73
CA VAL A 846 8.55 23.22 -22.28
C VAL A 846 9.01 22.19 -21.23
N ALA A 847 8.16 21.88 -20.26
CA ALA A 847 8.45 20.89 -19.23
C ALA A 847 8.63 19.48 -19.81
N ARG A 848 7.82 19.05 -20.77
CA ARG A 848 7.99 17.75 -21.46
C ARG A 848 9.32 17.67 -22.19
N LEU A 849 9.68 18.68 -22.98
CA LEU A 849 10.96 18.71 -23.72
C LEU A 849 12.17 18.68 -22.76
N PHE A 850 12.11 19.45 -21.67
CA PHE A 850 13.13 19.44 -20.62
C PHE A 850 13.24 18.06 -19.95
N PHE A 851 12.12 17.51 -19.46
CA PHE A 851 12.09 16.23 -18.77
C PHE A 851 12.21 15.02 -19.70
N LEU A 852 12.25 15.18 -21.03
CA LEU A 852 12.70 14.18 -21.99
C LEU A 852 14.18 14.36 -22.39
N LYS A 853 14.91 15.33 -21.82
CA LYS A 853 16.31 15.68 -22.15
C LYS A 853 16.54 16.12 -23.60
N GLN A 854 15.50 16.58 -24.29
CA GLN A 854 15.61 17.04 -25.67
C GLN A 854 16.21 18.45 -25.78
N LEU A 855 16.26 19.20 -24.66
CA LEU A 855 16.84 20.55 -24.58
C LEU A 855 18.36 20.58 -24.30
N GLY A 856 19.06 19.44 -24.35
CA GLY A 856 20.50 19.36 -24.04
C GLY A 856 20.84 19.62 -22.56
N ASP A 857 22.08 20.04 -22.29
CA ASP A 857 22.66 20.19 -20.94
C ASP A 857 22.23 21.45 -20.17
N VAL A 858 20.94 21.77 -20.19
CA VAL A 858 20.37 22.88 -19.40
C VAL A 858 20.33 22.51 -17.93
N SER A 859 21.33 22.96 -17.16
CA SER A 859 21.34 22.76 -15.71
C SER A 859 20.36 23.69 -14.99
N LEU A 860 19.38 23.09 -14.32
CA LEU A 860 18.42 23.76 -13.43
C LEU A 860 18.66 23.33 -11.99
N SER A 861 18.39 24.22 -11.03
CA SER A 861 18.46 23.85 -9.60
C SER A 861 17.34 22.88 -9.23
N ALA A 862 17.52 22.08 -8.16
CA ALA A 862 16.49 21.13 -7.73
C ALA A 862 15.14 21.80 -7.45
N ALA A 863 15.13 23.00 -6.87
CA ALA A 863 13.92 23.80 -6.67
C ALA A 863 13.31 24.30 -7.99
N GLN A 864 14.12 24.72 -8.96
CA GLN A 864 13.65 25.10 -10.30
C GLN A 864 13.01 23.91 -11.04
N CYS A 865 13.61 22.72 -10.98
CA CYS A 865 13.03 21.51 -11.55
C CYS A 865 11.73 21.08 -10.86
N ALA A 866 11.68 21.15 -9.52
CA ALA A 866 10.47 20.84 -8.76
C ALA A 866 9.32 21.81 -9.11
N LEU A 867 9.63 23.10 -9.26
CA LEU A 867 8.68 24.13 -9.67
C LEU A 867 8.17 23.92 -11.10
N LEU A 868 9.05 23.60 -12.05
CA LEU A 868 8.68 23.27 -13.44
C LEU A 868 7.78 22.04 -13.52
N LEU A 869 8.06 21.02 -12.71
CA LEU A 869 7.26 19.81 -12.64
C LEU A 869 5.88 20.10 -12.02
N GLY A 870 5.85 20.85 -10.91
CA GLY A 870 4.62 21.21 -10.20
C GLY A 870 3.66 22.03 -11.06
N ILE A 871 4.13 23.11 -11.69
CA ILE A 871 3.32 23.99 -12.54
C ILE A 871 3.05 23.32 -13.90
N GLY A 872 4.08 22.80 -14.56
CA GLY A 872 4.02 22.35 -15.95
C GLY A 872 3.43 20.96 -16.16
N LEU A 873 3.66 20.01 -15.24
CA LEU A 873 3.28 18.60 -15.42
C LEU A 873 2.24 18.09 -14.42
N GLN A 874 2.22 18.61 -13.19
CA GLN A 874 1.20 18.29 -12.19
C GLN A 874 0.03 19.30 -12.17
N HIS A 875 0.17 20.43 -12.87
CA HIS A 875 -0.82 21.52 -12.95
C HIS A 875 -1.27 22.06 -11.58
N LYS A 876 -0.35 22.12 -10.60
CA LYS A 876 -0.63 22.65 -9.27
C LYS A 876 -0.77 24.16 -9.27
N THR A 877 -1.59 24.68 -8.37
CA THR A 877 -1.64 26.12 -8.09
C THR A 877 -0.43 26.58 -7.28
N VAL A 878 -0.14 27.88 -7.34
CA VAL A 878 0.97 28.49 -6.61
C VAL A 878 0.82 28.29 -5.10
N ASP A 879 -0.39 28.47 -4.58
CA ASP A 879 -0.75 28.32 -3.16
C ASP A 879 -0.57 26.87 -2.65
N GLN A 880 -0.71 25.87 -3.53
CA GLN A 880 -0.40 24.48 -3.21
C GLN A 880 1.12 24.26 -3.14
N LEU A 881 1.86 24.83 -4.09
CA LEU A 881 3.33 24.73 -4.13
C LEU A 881 4.00 25.49 -2.97
N GLU A 882 3.43 26.60 -2.52
CA GLU A 882 3.86 27.34 -1.32
C GLU A 882 3.82 26.45 -0.06
N LYS A 883 2.75 25.67 0.11
CA LYS A 883 2.57 24.72 1.22
C LYS A 883 3.42 23.44 1.10
N GLU A 884 3.85 23.06 -0.09
CA GLU A 884 4.61 21.82 -0.33
C GLU A 884 6.12 22.03 -0.42
N LEU A 885 6.56 23.25 -0.71
CA LEU A 885 7.97 23.62 -0.82
C LEU A 885 8.45 24.47 0.36
N ASP A 886 7.56 24.86 1.28
CA ASP A 886 7.81 25.78 2.40
C ASP A 886 8.48 27.10 1.96
N LEU A 887 8.10 27.60 0.77
CA LEU A 887 8.66 28.80 0.15
C LEU A 887 7.54 29.80 -0.18
N PRO A 888 7.69 31.09 0.18
CA PRO A 888 6.66 32.08 -0.07
C PRO A 888 6.42 32.29 -1.57
N SER A 889 5.17 32.51 -1.95
CA SER A 889 4.69 32.67 -3.34
C SER A 889 5.49 33.68 -4.17
N SER A 890 5.96 34.78 -3.58
CA SER A 890 6.81 35.78 -4.24
C SER A 890 8.18 35.23 -4.67
N GLN A 891 8.81 34.37 -3.87
CA GLN A 891 10.07 33.73 -4.19
C GLN A 891 9.87 32.64 -5.26
N LEU A 892 8.78 31.89 -5.20
CA LEU A 892 8.41 30.91 -6.23
C LEU A 892 8.26 31.58 -7.61
N MET A 893 7.56 32.71 -7.69
CA MET A 893 7.43 33.50 -8.93
C MET A 893 8.78 34.04 -9.43
N GLY A 894 9.65 34.52 -8.53
CA GLY A 894 11.01 34.93 -8.89
C GLY A 894 11.86 33.78 -9.46
N LEU A 895 11.73 32.58 -8.92
CA LEU A 895 12.40 31.38 -9.44
C LEU A 895 11.84 30.92 -10.79
N PHE A 896 10.51 30.97 -10.96
CA PHE A 896 9.83 30.63 -12.22
C PHE A 896 10.25 31.56 -13.36
N ASN A 897 10.32 32.86 -13.09
CA ASN A 897 10.78 33.86 -14.05
C ASN A 897 12.24 33.63 -14.50
N ARG A 898 13.16 33.37 -13.55
CA ARG A 898 14.55 32.98 -13.86
C ARG A 898 14.65 31.70 -14.70
N LEU A 899 13.72 30.77 -14.51
CA LEU A 899 13.65 29.54 -15.28
C LEU A 899 13.16 29.79 -16.71
N ILE A 900 12.13 30.61 -16.93
CA ILE A 900 11.65 30.92 -18.29
C ILE A 900 12.71 31.70 -19.06
N ARG A 901 13.48 32.60 -18.42
CA ARG A 901 14.64 33.27 -19.04
C ARG A 901 15.66 32.28 -19.61
N LYS A 902 16.00 31.21 -18.86
CA LYS A 902 16.91 30.15 -19.35
C LYS A 902 16.34 29.44 -20.58
N PHE A 903 15.04 29.10 -20.57
CA PHE A 903 14.42 28.43 -21.71
C PHE A 903 14.35 29.32 -22.96
N VAL A 904 14.03 30.60 -22.81
CA VAL A 904 14.08 31.58 -23.91
C VAL A 904 15.49 31.64 -24.49
N GLN A 905 16.54 31.78 -23.66
CA GLN A 905 17.94 31.77 -24.13
C GLN A 905 18.28 30.50 -24.93
N THR A 906 17.82 29.32 -24.50
CA THR A 906 18.08 28.06 -25.22
C THR A 906 17.33 27.99 -26.54
N PHE A 907 16.09 28.47 -26.60
CA PHE A 907 15.32 28.51 -27.85
C PHE A 907 15.91 29.53 -28.84
N THR A 908 16.32 30.70 -28.36
CA THR A 908 17.02 31.70 -29.19
C THR A 908 18.32 31.12 -29.75
N SER A 909 19.15 30.44 -28.94
CA SER A 909 20.39 29.81 -29.43
C SER A 909 20.15 28.69 -30.46
N ILE A 910 19.05 27.93 -30.35
CA ILE A 910 18.67 26.93 -31.38
C ILE A 910 18.25 27.64 -32.68
N GLN A 911 17.53 28.76 -32.59
CA GLN A 911 17.15 29.55 -33.76
C GLN A 911 18.35 30.25 -34.41
N GLU A 912 19.27 30.80 -33.62
CA GLU A 912 20.52 31.39 -34.09
C GLU A 912 21.34 30.36 -34.87
N LYS A 913 21.57 29.16 -34.31
CA LYS A 913 22.27 28.07 -35.00
C LYS A 913 21.59 27.59 -36.28
N ALA A 914 20.26 27.62 -36.32
CA ALA A 914 19.50 27.27 -37.52
C ALA A 914 19.66 28.33 -38.61
N ILE A 915 19.62 29.61 -38.23
CA ILE A 915 19.88 30.74 -39.14
C ILE A 915 21.34 30.72 -39.61
N GLU A 916 22.31 30.43 -38.73
CA GLU A 916 23.71 30.23 -39.10
C GLU A 916 23.87 29.11 -40.12
N ALA A 917 23.21 27.96 -39.92
CA ALA A 917 23.23 26.85 -40.87
C ALA A 917 22.59 27.22 -42.23
N ASP A 918 21.46 27.93 -42.23
CA ASP A 918 20.82 28.43 -43.45
C ASP A 918 21.66 29.51 -44.16
N MET A 919 22.46 30.29 -43.41
CA MET A 919 23.38 31.30 -43.95
C MET A 919 24.68 30.69 -44.50
N VAL A 920 25.09 29.50 -44.03
CA VAL A 920 26.23 28.75 -44.61
C VAL A 920 25.76 27.93 -45.83
N THR A 921 25.30 28.65 -46.84
CA THR A 921 25.49 28.27 -48.25
C THR A 921 26.49 29.22 -48.91
N THR A 922 27.58 29.53 -48.21
CA THR A 922 28.81 29.99 -48.87
C THR A 922 29.22 28.89 -49.85
N LYS A 923 29.05 29.13 -51.15
CA LYS A 923 29.68 28.29 -52.17
C LYS A 923 31.17 28.29 -51.87
N ASP A 924 31.73 27.13 -51.56
CA ASP A 924 33.18 26.95 -51.57
C ASP A 924 33.65 27.20 -53.00
N VAL A 925 34.17 28.41 -53.24
CA VAL A 925 34.83 28.74 -54.50
C VAL A 925 36.19 28.07 -54.45
N SER A 926 36.23 26.81 -54.87
CA SER A 926 37.46 26.09 -55.20
C SER A 926 38.16 26.82 -56.35
N MET A 927 39.09 27.73 -56.00
CA MET A 927 40.00 28.37 -56.95
C MET A 927 41.04 27.35 -57.43
N GLU A 928 40.61 26.41 -58.27
CA GLU A 928 41.53 25.64 -59.11
C GLU A 928 42.16 26.60 -60.14
N PRO A 929 43.48 26.55 -60.37
CA PRO A 929 44.12 27.43 -61.34
C PRO A 929 43.66 27.05 -62.75
N THR A 930 42.91 27.96 -63.39
CA THR A 930 42.41 27.77 -64.75
C THR A 930 43.57 27.69 -65.74
N VAL A 931 43.49 26.73 -66.67
CA VAL A 931 44.52 26.48 -67.71
C VAL A 931 44.47 27.53 -68.84
N ARG A 932 43.55 28.50 -68.77
CA ARG A 932 43.34 29.56 -69.77
C ARG A 932 43.87 30.89 -69.28
N SER A 933 44.38 31.71 -70.19
CA SER A 933 44.92 33.02 -69.83
C SER A 933 43.80 34.06 -69.67
N LEU A 934 44.01 35.04 -68.78
CA LEU A 934 43.05 36.12 -68.51
C LEU A 934 42.63 36.89 -69.78
N ASN A 935 43.53 36.97 -70.77
CA ASN A 935 43.27 37.63 -72.05
C ASN A 935 42.31 36.85 -72.96
N GLU A 936 42.31 35.51 -72.87
CA GLU A 936 41.39 34.66 -73.64
C GLU A 936 39.97 34.78 -73.07
N ASP A 937 39.81 34.69 -71.74
CA ASP A 937 38.53 34.90 -71.06
C ASP A 937 37.97 36.31 -71.31
N LEU A 938 38.81 37.35 -71.26
CA LEU A 938 38.40 38.72 -71.61
C LEU A 938 37.97 38.83 -73.08
N SER A 939 38.58 38.09 -73.99
CA SER A 939 38.21 38.09 -75.41
C SER A 939 36.91 37.31 -75.70
N GLU A 940 36.64 36.24 -74.92
CA GLU A 940 35.41 35.44 -75.01
C GLU A 940 34.23 36.21 -74.38
N ALA A 941 34.46 36.85 -73.22
CA ALA A 941 33.50 37.76 -72.60
C ALA A 941 33.19 39.00 -73.45
N ALA A 942 34.18 39.56 -74.16
CA ALA A 942 33.95 40.66 -75.11
C ALA A 942 33.06 40.23 -76.29
N LYS A 943 33.25 39.02 -76.83
CA LYS A 943 32.39 38.46 -77.88
C LYS A 943 30.97 38.18 -77.39
N GLU A 944 30.81 37.58 -76.20
CA GLU A 944 29.50 37.42 -75.58
C GLU A 944 28.80 38.77 -75.36
N PHE A 945 29.55 39.80 -74.93
CA PHE A 945 29.01 41.13 -74.73
C PHE A 945 28.59 41.78 -76.06
N GLU A 946 29.38 41.67 -77.12
CA GLU A 946 28.99 42.15 -78.46
C GLU A 946 27.76 41.40 -79.02
N GLU A 947 27.65 40.09 -78.80
CA GLU A 947 26.47 39.32 -79.19
C GLU A 947 25.22 39.70 -78.40
N ARG A 948 25.33 39.90 -77.09
CA ARG A 948 24.22 40.37 -76.25
C ARG A 948 23.83 41.79 -76.64
N HIS A 949 24.81 42.68 -76.85
CA HIS A 949 24.58 44.05 -77.28
C HIS A 949 23.92 44.12 -78.67
N LYS A 950 24.26 43.23 -79.61
CA LYS A 950 23.54 43.08 -80.88
C LYS A 950 22.10 42.60 -80.69
N LYS A 951 21.88 41.54 -79.90
CA LYS A 951 20.54 41.01 -79.58
C LYS A 951 19.66 42.03 -78.86
N ASP A 952 20.24 42.90 -78.03
CA ASP A 952 19.51 43.95 -77.34
C ASP A 952 19.31 45.20 -78.22
N LEU A 953 20.24 45.53 -79.12
CA LEU A 953 20.00 46.53 -80.19
C LEU A 953 18.89 46.12 -81.16
N GLU A 954 18.76 44.82 -81.47
CA GLU A 954 17.66 44.29 -82.28
C GLU A 954 16.31 44.44 -81.55
N LYS A 955 16.24 44.05 -80.27
CA LYS A 955 15.04 44.27 -79.43
C LYS A 955 14.68 45.75 -79.28
N VAL A 956 15.65 46.64 -79.15
CA VAL A 956 15.42 48.10 -79.04
C VAL A 956 14.90 48.70 -80.36
N LYS A 957 15.20 48.09 -81.51
CA LYS A 957 14.62 48.48 -82.81
C LYS A 957 13.19 47.98 -83.03
N GLU A 958 12.76 46.95 -82.30
CA GLU A 958 11.39 46.41 -82.37
C GLU A 958 10.41 47.06 -81.37
N MET A 959 10.87 47.99 -80.51
CA MET A 959 10.00 48.72 -79.57
C MET A 959 9.59 50.10 -80.12
N GLU A 960 8.28 50.32 -80.26
CA GLU A 960 7.72 51.62 -80.64
C GLU A 960 7.89 52.66 -79.51
N LEU A 961 8.88 53.55 -79.65
CA LEU A 961 9.27 54.54 -78.65
C LEU A 961 8.26 55.70 -78.46
N GLU A 962 7.10 55.68 -79.12
CA GLU A 962 6.11 56.76 -79.05
C GLU A 962 5.33 56.79 -77.70
N GLU A 963 5.14 55.64 -77.04
CA GLU A 963 4.38 55.54 -75.77
C GLU A 963 5.07 56.21 -74.56
N TYR A 964 6.37 56.53 -74.67
CA TYR A 964 7.16 57.13 -73.59
C TYR A 964 7.43 58.64 -73.76
N THR A 965 6.79 59.29 -74.73
CA THR A 965 6.95 60.73 -74.98
C THR A 965 6.22 61.59 -73.93
N ILE A 966 6.96 62.19 -73.01
CA ILE A 966 6.43 63.13 -72.01
C ILE A 966 6.03 64.44 -72.73
N ARG A 967 4.73 64.71 -72.86
CA ARG A 967 4.23 65.95 -73.43
C ARG A 967 4.35 67.12 -72.45
N GLY A 968 5.18 68.10 -72.79
CA GLY A 968 5.22 69.45 -72.20
C GLY A 968 5.74 70.43 -73.25
N LYS A 969 5.35 71.71 -73.18
CA LYS A 969 5.90 72.74 -74.07
C LYS A 969 7.20 73.29 -73.51
N ASP A 970 8.13 73.69 -74.37
CA ASP A 970 9.45 74.22 -73.95
C ASP A 970 9.31 75.42 -72.98
N GLU A 971 8.31 76.27 -73.18
CA GLU A 971 7.97 77.41 -72.30
C GLU A 971 7.63 77.00 -70.85
N GLU A 972 7.06 75.81 -70.64
CA GLU A 972 6.69 75.29 -69.31
C GLU A 972 7.90 74.69 -68.60
N TRP A 973 8.80 74.02 -69.34
CA TRP A 973 10.08 73.52 -68.81
C TRP A 973 10.99 74.66 -68.38
N ASP A 974 11.06 75.74 -69.15
CA ASP A 974 11.97 76.86 -68.92
C ASP A 974 11.58 77.72 -67.69
N GLN A 975 10.30 77.75 -67.32
CA GLN A 975 9.83 78.37 -66.06
C GLN A 975 10.14 77.52 -64.82
N VAL A 976 10.03 76.19 -64.97
CA VAL A 976 10.29 75.23 -63.89
C VAL A 976 11.79 75.10 -63.60
N LEU A 977 12.65 75.18 -64.61
CA LEU A 977 14.11 75.19 -64.45
C LEU A 977 14.61 76.44 -63.71
N LYS A 978 14.01 77.62 -63.96
CA LYS A 978 14.41 78.90 -63.31
C LYS A 978 14.05 78.99 -61.82
N THR A 979 13.18 78.12 -61.32
CA THR A 979 12.79 78.08 -59.89
C THR A 979 13.46 76.94 -59.10
N ALA A 980 14.15 76.01 -59.77
CA ALA A 980 14.70 74.78 -59.19
C ALA A 980 16.07 74.93 -58.49
N GLY A 981 16.33 76.05 -57.82
CA GLY A 981 17.65 76.34 -57.23
C GLY A 981 18.05 75.52 -56.00
N ASN A 982 17.18 74.69 -55.41
CA ASN A 982 17.46 74.03 -54.12
C ASN A 982 16.67 72.73 -53.80
N SER A 983 16.09 72.01 -54.77
CA SER A 983 15.41 70.72 -54.50
C SER A 983 15.45 69.71 -55.66
N ALA A 984 15.69 68.44 -55.35
CA ALA A 984 16.04 67.39 -56.31
C ALA A 984 14.85 66.61 -56.92
N VAL A 985 13.61 67.11 -56.81
CA VAL A 985 12.42 66.48 -57.42
C VAL A 985 11.53 67.56 -58.03
N ILE A 986 11.23 67.41 -59.31
CA ILE A 986 10.36 68.30 -60.10
C ILE A 986 9.15 67.49 -60.58
N SER A 987 7.94 68.04 -60.48
CA SER A 987 6.71 67.37 -60.92
C SER A 987 5.81 68.30 -61.72
N ILE A 988 5.46 67.92 -62.95
CA ILE A 988 4.48 68.60 -63.80
C ILE A 988 3.12 67.90 -63.63
N LYS A 989 2.04 68.65 -63.39
CA LYS A 989 0.68 68.09 -63.24
C LYS A 989 -0.03 68.01 -64.60
N SER A 990 -0.38 66.81 -65.04
CA SER A 990 -1.22 66.58 -66.22
C SER A 990 -2.68 66.29 -65.84
N ASP A 991 -3.56 67.26 -66.04
CA ASP A 991 -5.00 67.10 -65.78
C ASP A 991 -5.74 66.42 -66.95
N LYS A 992 -5.88 65.08 -66.89
CA LYS A 992 -7.07 64.31 -67.35
C LYS A 992 -6.95 62.81 -67.06
N LYS A 993 -8.00 62.20 -66.50
CA LYS A 993 -8.13 60.75 -66.25
C LYS A 993 -8.68 60.01 -67.48
N ARG A 994 -8.26 58.75 -67.67
CA ARG A 994 -8.87 57.80 -68.64
C ARG A 994 -9.57 56.62 -67.93
N LYS A 995 -10.51 56.00 -68.65
CA LYS A 995 -11.47 54.93 -68.28
C LYS A 995 -11.94 54.25 -69.59
N TRP A 996 -12.63 53.10 -69.64
CA TRP A 996 -12.77 51.86 -68.84
C TRP A 996 -13.66 50.94 -69.72
N GLU A 997 -13.65 49.62 -69.51
CA GLU A 997 -14.64 48.60 -70.00
C GLU A 997 -14.29 47.91 -71.35
N GLY A 998 -14.43 46.58 -71.51
CA GLY A 998 -14.77 45.53 -70.54
C GLY A 998 -14.79 44.07 -71.11
N LYS A 999 -14.66 43.07 -70.21
CA LYS A 999 -14.98 41.60 -70.27
C LYS A 999 -14.98 40.78 -71.58
N SER A 1000 -14.36 39.58 -71.54
CA SER A 1000 -15.06 38.27 -71.64
C SER A 1000 -14.15 37.07 -71.25
N ASP A 1001 -14.78 35.91 -71.02
CA ASP A 1001 -14.36 34.74 -70.22
C ASP A 1001 -13.19 33.88 -70.72
N LEU A 1002 -12.46 33.19 -69.81
CA LEU A 1002 -12.41 31.71 -69.73
C LEU A 1002 -11.57 31.14 -68.54
N THR A 1003 -11.86 29.88 -68.24
CA THR A 1003 -11.63 29.08 -67.03
C THR A 1003 -10.20 28.66 -66.59
N LYS A 1004 -10.08 28.43 -65.27
CA LYS A 1004 -9.40 27.31 -64.54
C LYS A 1004 -7.91 27.38 -64.09
N ASN A 1005 -7.76 27.04 -62.80
CA ASN A 1005 -6.67 26.35 -62.09
C ASN A 1005 -5.38 27.11 -61.71
N GLY A 1006 -4.98 26.97 -60.44
CA GLY A 1006 -3.67 27.37 -59.90
C GLY A 1006 -3.75 28.25 -58.65
N ALA A 1007 -3.39 27.72 -57.49
CA ALA A 1007 -3.26 28.44 -56.21
C ALA A 1007 -1.78 28.46 -55.77
N PRO A 1008 -1.37 29.07 -54.64
CA PRO A 1008 -1.73 30.34 -53.99
C PRO A 1008 -0.43 31.21 -53.88
N PRO A 1009 -0.01 31.74 -52.70
CA PRO A 1009 -0.58 32.75 -51.80
C PRO A 1009 0.13 34.13 -51.98
N LEU A 1010 -0.23 35.23 -51.29
CA LEU A 1010 0.37 35.60 -50.00
C LEU A 1010 -0.31 36.83 -49.36
N LYS A 1011 -0.42 36.77 -48.02
CA LYS A 1011 -0.95 37.85 -47.17
C LYS A 1011 0.13 38.89 -46.87
N LYS A 1012 -0.27 40.15 -46.69
CA LYS A 1012 -0.15 40.94 -45.44
C LYS A 1012 -0.88 42.28 -45.63
N LYS A 1013 -1.85 42.64 -44.77
CA LYS A 1013 -1.68 43.38 -43.49
C LYS A 1013 -1.09 44.78 -43.75
N GLU A 1014 -1.58 45.88 -43.20
CA GLU A 1014 -2.37 46.15 -41.97
C GLU A 1014 -2.91 47.61 -42.12
N LYS A 1015 -3.87 48.20 -41.37
CA LYS A 1015 -3.98 48.37 -39.90
C LYS A 1015 -5.26 49.20 -39.59
N GLN A 1016 -5.79 49.07 -38.37
CA GLN A 1016 -6.48 50.10 -37.54
C GLN A 1016 -7.57 51.03 -38.16
N GLY A 1017 -8.73 51.28 -37.54
CA GLY A 1017 -9.29 50.81 -36.27
C GLY A 1017 -10.45 51.69 -35.74
N LYS A 1018 -11.06 51.27 -34.63
CA LYS A 1018 -12.05 51.97 -33.77
C LYS A 1018 -13.56 51.99 -34.15
N PHE A 1019 -14.32 51.33 -33.27
CA PHE A 1019 -15.64 51.71 -32.71
C PHE A 1019 -16.85 51.97 -33.62
N LYS A 1020 -17.86 51.06 -33.52
CA LYS A 1020 -19.05 51.30 -32.66
C LYS A 1020 -19.84 50.02 -32.41
N SER A 1021 -20.67 50.02 -31.36
CA SER A 1021 -21.47 48.90 -30.87
C SER A 1021 -22.86 48.83 -31.51
N LYS A 1022 -23.47 47.63 -31.54
CA LYS A 1022 -24.83 47.37 -31.01
C LYS A 1022 -25.20 45.87 -30.95
N HIS A 1023 -26.28 45.60 -30.23
CA HIS A 1023 -26.71 44.30 -29.67
C HIS A 1023 -27.46 43.34 -30.61
N LYS A 1024 -27.30 42.02 -30.32
CA LYS A 1024 -28.31 40.93 -30.28
C LYS A 1024 -29.06 40.55 -31.59
N PRO A 1025 -29.69 39.36 -31.66
CA PRO A 1025 -29.20 38.04 -31.25
C PRO A 1025 -29.41 36.95 -32.34
N GLY A 1026 -28.65 35.87 -32.31
CA GLY A 1026 -28.88 34.71 -33.19
C GLY A 1026 -30.06 33.85 -32.75
N LYS A 1027 -30.79 33.24 -33.72
CA LYS A 1027 -31.83 32.23 -33.48
C LYS A 1027 -31.92 31.27 -34.66
N PHE A 1028 -31.91 29.96 -34.37
CA PHE A 1028 -32.01 28.81 -35.31
C PHE A 1028 -30.83 28.60 -36.29
N GLY A 1029 -30.42 27.36 -36.59
CA GLY A 1029 -30.82 26.09 -35.96
C GLY A 1029 -30.10 24.83 -36.48
N LYS A 1030 -30.30 23.74 -35.70
CA LYS A 1030 -30.51 22.33 -36.07
C LYS A 1030 -29.55 21.59 -37.04
N LYS A 1031 -29.01 20.49 -36.48
CA LYS A 1031 -28.50 19.24 -37.13
C LYS A 1031 -27.21 19.40 -37.95
N ALA A 1032 -26.34 18.38 -38.03
CA ALA A 1032 -26.43 17.01 -37.48
C ALA A 1032 -25.54 16.81 -36.25
#